data_AF-Q7PZ63-F1
#
_entry.id   AF-Q7PZ63-F1
#
_cell.length_a   1.000
_cell.length_b   1.000
_cell.length_c   1.000
_cell.angle_alpha   90.00
_cell.angle_beta   90.00
_cell.angle_gamma   90.00
#
_symmetry.space_group_name_H-M   'P 1'
#
loop_
_entity.id
_entity.type
_entity.pdbx_description
1 polymer ?
#
loop_
_entity_poly.entity_id
_entity_poly.type
_entity_poly.pdbx_seq_one_letter_code
_entity_poly.pdbx_strand_id
1 'polypeptide(L)'
;MKAAVLVMLVFQLLAKGFAQQTEDYAAHILEHVRPQVSEVIQQQAALEVIARLLPQQQAEQFRVTIYSSMERNSFSVSEEVSDPSEVQITASSGVAATKAFYHYLRYWCRVLVAWEGSQLNLPAVLPPVNVTIQAPSSIIYYQNVCTWSYSFTWWSWPQWRRHIDWMALQGITLSLAPFQEDLWTQVFLEYNLTHAQIDDHLSGPGFFAWQRMGNIRGWGGPLTPSFTQFAHTLQVRVVGEMRRLGMAVALPAFAGHLPVQFRTLYPNVSFANVSVWNNFPPQYASPLFLDPTEPLFAAIGSRFLQLAIKTYGTDHVYFSDPFNEIDPTLPSGKYLSSVSEAIYSTMVQVDPDAIWLLQGWMFVKNPFWSDRAIRSFLSAVPLGRMLVLDLQSEQYPQYGRTASYAGQPFIWCMLSNFGGTLGMLGSVGNVFRGIRETRDNSTYTLLGTGITPEGINQNYALYEFALEMGWNAELDSAEQWFSEYAVARYGNDSDERAQQAWNIFLRTVYAFEGLELMRGKYTFNRRPSSKIRPWTWYDVHTFNQGLELLLSFAEEASCNQLCQYDLVDATRQCLQHTADALYLTLMDSFKKRDLTSFRLHSSLFLQLLSDLDVLLRTNEHFLLGPWLESAKAHAETTLERHKYEYNARIQITLWGPQGQIVDYANKQWAGMVQDFFLPRWRVFLGELDQALATNGTINDLKIRDKIFRTVELPFVSDSKHYATQPSGDTVRTARTLYERWTNDVPPLNPLPGSPGARRKPEKRRNKWYN
;
A
#
# COMPACT_ATOMS: atom_id res chain seq x y z
N MET A 1 -54.81 -30.66 20.47
CA MET A 1 -53.75 -31.47 19.82
C MET A 1 -53.37 -30.96 18.42
N LYS A 2 -54.32 -30.72 17.50
CA LYS A 2 -53.99 -30.27 16.12
C LYS A 2 -53.32 -28.89 16.00
N ALA A 3 -53.62 -27.93 16.90
CA ALA A 3 -53.00 -26.61 16.88
C ALA A 3 -51.52 -26.60 17.36
N ALA A 4 -51.16 -27.45 18.32
CA ALA A 4 -49.79 -27.56 18.83
C ALA A 4 -48.83 -28.19 17.81
N VAL A 5 -49.33 -29.14 17.01
CA VAL A 5 -48.57 -29.78 15.93
C VAL A 5 -48.31 -28.79 14.78
N LEU A 6 -49.28 -27.92 14.46
CA LEU A 6 -49.11 -26.88 13.44
C LEU A 6 -48.07 -25.82 13.87
N VAL A 7 -48.08 -25.41 15.15
CA VAL A 7 -47.08 -24.46 15.68
C VAL A 7 -45.68 -25.07 15.71
N MET A 8 -45.52 -26.35 16.06
CA MET A 8 -44.22 -27.04 15.96
C MET A 8 -43.73 -27.20 14.52
N LEU A 9 -44.61 -27.50 13.56
CA LEU A 9 -44.26 -27.59 12.15
C LEU A 9 -43.86 -26.24 11.56
N VAL A 10 -44.54 -25.16 11.93
CA VAL A 10 -44.17 -23.79 11.54
C VAL A 10 -42.85 -23.37 12.20
N PHE A 11 -42.60 -23.73 13.46
CA PHE A 11 -41.30 -23.50 14.11
C PHE A 11 -40.18 -24.34 13.51
N GLN A 12 -40.44 -25.58 13.08
CA GLN A 12 -39.44 -26.42 12.40
C GLN A 12 -39.19 -25.98 10.95
N LEU A 13 -40.20 -25.45 10.26
CA LEU A 13 -40.06 -24.84 8.93
C LEU A 13 -39.39 -23.47 8.99
N LEU A 14 -39.62 -22.68 10.05
CA LEU A 14 -38.89 -21.44 10.32
C LEU A 14 -37.46 -21.75 10.80
N ALA A 15 -37.26 -22.73 11.68
CA ALA A 15 -35.93 -23.14 12.12
C ALA A 15 -35.12 -23.81 10.99
N LYS A 16 -35.76 -24.56 10.08
CA LYS A 16 -35.13 -24.99 8.83
C LYS A 16 -34.94 -23.82 7.87
N GLY A 17 -35.86 -22.86 7.77
CA GLY A 17 -35.68 -21.64 6.98
C GLY A 17 -34.52 -20.77 7.48
N PHE A 18 -34.29 -20.71 8.80
CA PHE A 18 -33.16 -20.03 9.43
C PHE A 18 -31.87 -20.86 9.43
N ALA A 19 -31.95 -22.19 9.52
CA ALA A 19 -30.79 -23.09 9.46
C ALA A 19 -30.39 -23.49 8.03
N GLN A 20 -31.22 -23.17 7.03
CA GLN A 20 -30.95 -23.34 5.60
C GLN A 20 -30.57 -22.01 4.95
N GLN A 21 -30.75 -20.87 5.66
CA GLN A 21 -30.15 -19.56 5.36
C GLN A 21 -28.72 -19.38 5.89
N THR A 22 -28.09 -20.44 6.42
CA THR A 22 -26.63 -20.61 6.24
C THR A 22 -26.34 -21.08 4.81
N GLU A 23 -26.96 -20.39 3.84
CA GLU A 23 -26.57 -20.38 2.44
C GLU A 23 -25.29 -19.56 2.38
N ASP A 24 -24.23 -20.23 1.94
CA ASP A 24 -22.83 -19.79 1.92
C ASP A 24 -22.69 -18.30 1.58
N TYR A 25 -22.34 -17.49 2.58
CA TYR A 25 -22.16 -16.03 2.49
C TYR A 25 -21.19 -15.63 1.37
N ALA A 26 -20.36 -16.56 0.90
CA ALA A 26 -19.35 -16.34 -0.12
C ALA A 26 -19.66 -16.98 -1.48
N ALA A 27 -20.70 -17.83 -1.60
CA ALA A 27 -20.93 -18.62 -2.82
C ALA A 27 -21.01 -17.76 -4.09
N HIS A 28 -21.82 -16.69 -4.06
CA HIS A 28 -21.93 -15.75 -5.18
C HIS A 28 -20.57 -15.13 -5.53
N ILE A 29 -19.82 -14.67 -4.52
CA ILE A 29 -18.51 -14.08 -4.75
C ILE A 29 -17.56 -15.10 -5.38
N LEU A 30 -17.49 -16.31 -4.86
CA LEU A 30 -16.56 -17.33 -5.33
C LEU A 30 -16.95 -17.86 -6.71
N GLU A 31 -18.23 -17.88 -7.06
CA GLU A 31 -18.69 -18.24 -8.40
C GLU A 31 -18.16 -17.29 -9.47
N HIS A 32 -18.12 -15.97 -9.20
CA HIS A 32 -17.71 -14.97 -10.18
C HIS A 32 -16.23 -14.54 -10.07
N VAL A 33 -15.66 -14.55 -8.86
CA VAL A 33 -14.22 -14.30 -8.62
C VAL A 33 -13.43 -15.58 -8.92
N ARG A 34 -13.31 -15.90 -10.20
CA ARG A 34 -12.57 -17.06 -10.74
C ARG A 34 -11.97 -16.73 -12.10
N PRO A 35 -11.02 -17.54 -12.61
CA PRO A 35 -10.51 -17.38 -13.97
C PRO A 35 -11.65 -17.44 -15.01
N GLN A 36 -11.66 -16.47 -15.94
CA GLN A 36 -12.66 -16.37 -17.02
C GLN A 36 -12.16 -16.88 -18.39
N VAL A 37 -10.88 -17.22 -18.47
CA VAL A 37 -10.23 -17.70 -19.70
C VAL A 37 -9.98 -19.22 -19.64
N SER A 38 -9.85 -19.87 -20.79
CA SER A 38 -9.64 -21.32 -20.88
C SER A 38 -8.34 -21.75 -20.20
N GLU A 39 -8.31 -23.01 -19.75
CA GLU A 39 -7.13 -23.64 -19.13
C GLU A 39 -5.87 -23.52 -20.01
N VAL A 40 -6.03 -23.66 -21.33
CA VAL A 40 -4.94 -23.52 -22.31
C VAL A 40 -4.34 -22.10 -22.31
N ILE A 41 -5.17 -21.06 -22.22
CA ILE A 41 -4.69 -19.67 -22.16
C ILE A 41 -3.93 -19.43 -20.87
N GLN A 42 -4.44 -19.95 -19.74
CA GLN A 42 -3.80 -19.82 -18.43
C GLN A 42 -2.46 -20.56 -18.40
N GLN A 43 -2.41 -21.78 -18.93
CA GLN A 43 -1.19 -22.57 -19.06
C GLN A 43 -0.13 -21.81 -19.86
N GLN A 44 -0.51 -21.28 -21.03
CA GLN A 44 0.40 -20.50 -21.86
C GLN A 44 0.89 -19.24 -21.14
N ALA A 45 0.01 -18.51 -20.44
CA ALA A 45 0.38 -17.33 -19.69
C ALA A 45 1.37 -17.65 -18.54
N ALA A 46 1.17 -18.77 -17.84
CA ALA A 46 2.09 -19.24 -16.79
C ALA A 46 3.47 -19.62 -17.36
N LEU A 47 3.52 -20.34 -18.49
CA LEU A 47 4.78 -20.66 -19.18
C LEU A 47 5.51 -19.40 -19.66
N GLU A 48 4.78 -18.39 -20.13
CA GLU A 48 5.36 -17.09 -20.49
C GLU A 48 5.96 -16.34 -19.28
N VAL A 49 5.37 -16.47 -18.09
CA VAL A 49 5.96 -15.93 -16.84
C VAL A 49 7.28 -16.65 -16.53
N ILE A 50 7.29 -17.98 -16.61
CA ILE A 50 8.50 -18.79 -16.37
C ILE A 50 9.61 -18.41 -17.36
N ALA A 51 9.27 -18.30 -18.66
CA ALA A 51 10.21 -17.93 -19.71
C ALA A 51 10.75 -16.49 -19.61
N ARG A 52 10.01 -15.57 -18.96
CA ARG A 52 10.51 -14.23 -18.67
C ARG A 52 11.42 -14.19 -17.44
N LEU A 53 11.27 -15.12 -16.50
CA LEU A 53 12.05 -15.17 -15.28
C LEU A 53 13.38 -15.92 -15.47
N LEU A 54 13.38 -17.02 -16.23
CA LEU A 54 14.53 -17.91 -16.37
C LEU A 54 15.12 -17.90 -17.78
N PRO A 55 16.43 -18.19 -17.94
CA PRO A 55 17.01 -18.54 -19.23
C PRO A 55 16.23 -19.67 -19.91
N GLN A 56 16.14 -19.63 -21.24
CA GLN A 56 15.33 -20.56 -22.03
C GLN A 56 15.54 -22.04 -21.67
N GLN A 57 16.80 -22.48 -21.54
CA GLN A 57 17.13 -23.88 -21.24
C GLN A 57 16.61 -24.34 -19.87
N GLN A 58 16.56 -23.44 -18.88
CA GLN A 58 16.01 -23.74 -17.55
C GLN A 58 14.49 -23.65 -17.55
N ALA A 59 13.92 -22.69 -18.29
CA ALA A 59 12.46 -22.59 -18.45
C ALA A 59 11.86 -23.85 -19.10
N GLU A 60 12.58 -24.46 -20.04
CA GLU A 60 12.20 -25.72 -20.70
C GLU A 60 12.22 -26.95 -19.77
N GLN A 61 12.71 -26.86 -18.55
CA GLN A 61 12.63 -27.92 -17.54
C GLN A 61 11.28 -27.95 -16.80
N PHE A 62 10.45 -26.91 -16.95
CA PHE A 62 9.15 -26.83 -16.29
C PHE A 62 8.03 -27.22 -17.24
N ARG A 63 7.11 -28.06 -16.75
CA ARG A 63 5.91 -28.49 -17.45
C ARG A 63 4.71 -28.04 -16.63
N VAL A 64 3.76 -27.35 -17.27
CA VAL A 64 2.59 -26.77 -16.59
C VAL A 64 1.32 -27.36 -17.18
N THR A 65 0.45 -27.86 -16.31
CA THR A 65 -0.91 -28.31 -16.66
C THR A 65 -1.92 -27.64 -15.73
N ILE A 66 -3.02 -27.14 -16.30
CA ILE A 66 -4.10 -26.48 -15.54
C ILE A 66 -5.33 -27.36 -15.55
N TYR A 67 -5.90 -27.62 -14.37
CA TYR A 67 -7.19 -28.30 -14.20
C TYR A 67 -8.11 -27.45 -13.32
N SER A 68 -9.06 -26.76 -13.95
CA SER A 68 -10.06 -25.92 -13.27
C SER A 68 -11.02 -26.71 -12.37
N SER A 69 -11.04 -28.04 -12.51
CA SER A 69 -11.78 -28.97 -11.64
C SER A 69 -11.09 -29.27 -10.30
N MET A 70 -9.82 -28.88 -10.13
CA MET A 70 -9.14 -29.00 -8.84
C MET A 70 -9.76 -28.05 -7.80
N GLU A 71 -9.47 -28.32 -6.53
CA GLU A 71 -9.80 -27.40 -5.44
C GLU A 71 -9.25 -26.00 -5.72
N ARG A 72 -10.01 -24.97 -5.36
CA ARG A 72 -9.61 -23.57 -5.58
C ARG A 72 -8.27 -23.27 -4.92
N ASN A 73 -7.42 -22.55 -5.65
CA ASN A 73 -6.08 -22.14 -5.19
C ASN A 73 -5.26 -23.33 -4.69
N SER A 74 -5.21 -24.40 -5.50
CA SER A 74 -4.42 -25.59 -5.21
C SER A 74 -3.43 -25.90 -6.33
N PHE A 75 -2.34 -26.55 -5.96
CA PHE A 75 -1.34 -27.03 -6.89
C PHE A 75 -0.61 -28.27 -6.36
N SER A 76 0.02 -28.99 -7.28
CA SER A 76 1.00 -30.05 -7.01
C SER A 76 2.26 -29.80 -7.81
N VAL A 77 3.41 -30.02 -7.18
CA VAL A 77 4.73 -30.01 -7.83
C VAL A 77 5.38 -31.37 -7.60
N SER A 78 5.79 -32.03 -8.68
CA SER A 78 6.47 -33.32 -8.64
C SER A 78 7.57 -33.40 -9.70
N GLU A 79 8.52 -34.32 -9.53
CA GLU A 79 9.42 -34.70 -10.63
C GLU A 79 8.65 -35.44 -11.73
N GLU A 80 9.10 -35.31 -12.97
CA GLU A 80 8.57 -36.12 -14.07
C GLU A 80 9.10 -37.57 -13.97
N VAL A 81 8.20 -38.55 -14.07
CA VAL A 81 8.56 -39.97 -13.92
C VAL A 81 9.46 -40.44 -15.07
N SER A 82 9.26 -39.90 -16.27
CA SER A 82 10.09 -40.26 -17.44
C SER A 82 11.42 -39.50 -17.53
N ASP A 83 11.54 -38.33 -16.91
CA ASP A 83 12.76 -37.52 -16.90
C ASP A 83 12.89 -36.75 -15.57
N PRO A 84 13.71 -37.25 -14.62
CA PRO A 84 13.93 -36.57 -13.33
C PRO A 84 14.56 -35.18 -13.43
N SER A 85 14.98 -34.74 -14.63
CA SER A 85 15.45 -33.37 -14.86
C SER A 85 14.34 -32.36 -15.15
N GLU A 86 13.07 -32.82 -15.27
CA GLU A 86 11.89 -31.99 -15.47
C GLU A 86 11.01 -31.91 -14.21
N VAL A 87 10.43 -30.74 -13.98
CA VAL A 87 9.49 -30.46 -12.89
C VAL A 87 8.08 -30.30 -13.45
N GLN A 88 7.18 -31.15 -13.00
CA GLN A 88 5.75 -31.10 -13.32
C GLN A 88 5.00 -30.21 -12.33
N ILE A 89 4.23 -29.27 -12.86
CA ILE A 89 3.33 -28.41 -12.13
C ILE A 89 1.91 -28.68 -12.61
N THR A 90 1.05 -29.13 -11.70
CA THR A 90 -0.39 -29.26 -11.94
C THR A 90 -1.13 -28.30 -11.00
N ALA A 91 -2.01 -27.45 -11.52
CA ALA A 91 -2.64 -26.41 -10.69
C ALA A 91 -4.08 -26.07 -11.09
N SER A 92 -4.83 -25.49 -10.15
CA SER A 92 -6.23 -25.09 -10.34
C SER A 92 -6.43 -23.90 -11.29
N SER A 93 -5.40 -23.08 -11.49
CA SER A 93 -5.42 -21.87 -12.32
C SER A 93 -4.01 -21.44 -12.73
N GLY A 94 -3.90 -20.50 -13.67
CA GLY A 94 -2.60 -19.93 -14.08
C GLY A 94 -1.84 -19.28 -12.93
N VAL A 95 -2.53 -18.51 -12.08
CA VAL A 95 -1.98 -17.92 -10.84
C VAL A 95 -1.48 -19.02 -9.88
N ALA A 96 -2.24 -20.10 -9.71
CA ALA A 96 -1.83 -21.21 -8.85
C ALA A 96 -0.59 -21.92 -9.41
N ALA A 97 -0.49 -22.07 -10.75
CA ALA A 97 0.71 -22.61 -11.38
C ALA A 97 1.94 -21.71 -11.22
N THR A 98 1.79 -20.40 -11.37
CA THR A 98 2.91 -19.46 -11.13
C THR A 98 3.32 -19.41 -9.66
N LYS A 99 2.37 -19.53 -8.73
CA LYS A 99 2.67 -19.67 -7.30
C LYS A 99 3.36 -21.00 -7.00
N ALA A 100 2.95 -22.11 -7.62
CA ALA A 100 3.59 -23.42 -7.47
C ALA A 100 5.05 -23.39 -7.94
N PHE A 101 5.28 -22.79 -9.11
CA PHE A 101 6.62 -22.53 -9.65
C PHE A 101 7.45 -21.71 -8.66
N TYR A 102 6.92 -20.58 -8.17
CA TYR A 102 7.64 -19.76 -7.21
C TYR A 102 7.90 -20.48 -5.89
N HIS A 103 6.93 -21.25 -5.39
CA HIS A 103 7.05 -22.04 -4.17
C HIS A 103 8.20 -23.06 -4.30
N TYR A 104 8.28 -23.77 -5.43
CA TYR A 104 9.40 -24.65 -5.73
C TYR A 104 10.73 -23.90 -5.74
N LEU A 105 10.82 -22.79 -6.47
CA LEU A 105 12.02 -21.97 -6.52
C LEU A 105 12.45 -21.48 -5.13
N ARG A 106 11.49 -21.03 -4.31
CA ARG A 106 11.71 -20.45 -3.00
C ARG A 106 12.21 -21.45 -1.96
N TYR A 107 11.63 -22.64 -1.92
CA TYR A 107 11.89 -23.62 -0.85
C TYR A 107 12.88 -24.72 -1.26
N TRP A 108 12.94 -25.10 -2.55
CA TRP A 108 13.88 -26.10 -3.05
C TRP A 108 15.12 -25.47 -3.69
N CYS A 109 14.95 -24.44 -4.53
CA CYS A 109 16.08 -23.84 -5.26
C CYS A 109 16.76 -22.65 -4.53
N ARG A 110 16.24 -22.22 -3.37
CA ARG A 110 16.73 -21.06 -2.60
C ARG A 110 16.79 -19.76 -3.42
N VAL A 111 15.75 -19.55 -4.23
CA VAL A 111 15.57 -18.40 -5.11
C VAL A 111 14.56 -17.42 -4.52
N LEU A 112 14.68 -16.14 -4.83
CA LEU A 112 13.71 -15.12 -4.40
C LEU A 112 13.50 -14.05 -5.47
N VAL A 113 12.24 -13.63 -5.64
CA VAL A 113 11.84 -12.54 -6.53
C VAL A 113 11.14 -11.48 -5.70
N ALA A 114 11.66 -10.25 -5.74
CA ALA A 114 11.17 -9.10 -5.00
C ALA A 114 10.95 -7.89 -5.92
N TRP A 115 10.47 -6.77 -5.38
CA TRP A 115 10.28 -5.55 -6.16
C TRP A 115 11.61 -4.89 -6.54
N GLU A 116 12.56 -4.93 -5.63
CA GLU A 116 13.91 -4.36 -5.73
C GLU A 116 14.90 -5.28 -6.47
N GLY A 117 14.49 -6.46 -6.91
CA GLY A 117 15.35 -7.36 -7.68
C GLY A 117 15.06 -8.82 -7.43
N SER A 118 16.02 -9.67 -7.78
CA SER A 118 15.88 -11.11 -7.62
C SER A 118 17.22 -11.80 -7.36
N GLN A 119 17.17 -12.94 -6.69
CA GLN A 119 18.23 -13.95 -6.67
C GLN A 119 17.67 -15.10 -7.51
N LEU A 120 18.26 -15.37 -8.68
CA LEU A 120 17.79 -16.38 -9.64
C LEU A 120 18.87 -17.42 -9.96
N ASN A 121 19.79 -17.69 -9.03
CA ASN A 121 20.82 -18.70 -9.26
C ASN A 121 20.24 -20.07 -8.89
N LEU A 122 19.70 -20.76 -9.88
CA LEU A 122 19.19 -22.12 -9.72
C LEU A 122 20.35 -23.12 -9.61
N PRO A 123 20.18 -24.22 -8.85
CA PRO A 123 21.14 -25.32 -8.87
C PRO A 123 21.20 -25.96 -10.27
N ALA A 124 22.37 -26.48 -10.64
CA ALA A 124 22.57 -27.11 -11.95
C ALA A 124 21.69 -28.36 -12.16
N VAL A 125 21.39 -29.06 -11.07
CA VAL A 125 20.40 -30.14 -11.02
C VAL A 125 19.27 -29.67 -10.13
N LEU A 126 18.06 -29.69 -10.68
CA LEU A 126 16.84 -29.30 -9.97
C LEU A 126 16.58 -30.28 -8.81
N PRO A 127 16.34 -29.81 -7.57
CA PRO A 127 16.13 -30.71 -6.44
C PRO A 127 14.81 -31.50 -6.56
N PRO A 128 14.79 -32.75 -6.08
CA PRO A 128 13.59 -33.57 -6.08
C PRO A 128 12.48 -32.97 -5.23
N VAL A 129 11.25 -33.09 -5.71
CA VAL A 129 10.06 -32.55 -5.06
C VAL A 129 8.86 -33.46 -5.26
N ASN A 130 8.02 -33.54 -4.23
CA ASN A 130 6.68 -34.10 -4.30
C ASN A 130 5.83 -33.41 -3.22
N VAL A 131 5.11 -32.36 -3.60
CA VAL A 131 4.30 -31.56 -2.68
C VAL A 131 2.98 -31.19 -3.32
N THR A 132 1.92 -31.19 -2.52
CA THR A 132 0.60 -30.69 -2.89
C THR A 132 0.17 -29.66 -1.85
N ILE A 133 -0.27 -28.49 -2.31
CA ILE A 133 -0.71 -27.39 -1.44
C ILE A 133 -2.09 -26.93 -1.88
N GLN A 134 -2.95 -26.67 -0.89
CA GLN A 134 -4.20 -25.94 -1.04
C GLN A 134 -4.15 -24.70 -0.15
N ALA A 135 -4.42 -23.53 -0.74
CA ALA A 135 -4.43 -22.29 0.01
C ALA A 135 -5.58 -22.27 1.04
N PRO A 136 -5.34 -21.82 2.28
CA PRO A 136 -6.43 -21.58 3.24
C PRO A 136 -7.27 -20.34 2.89
N SER A 137 -6.80 -19.46 2.00
CA SER A 137 -7.54 -18.29 1.53
C SER A 137 -8.21 -18.56 0.19
N SER A 138 -9.52 -18.29 0.08
CA SER A 138 -10.24 -18.38 -1.19
C SER A 138 -9.91 -17.20 -2.12
N ILE A 139 -9.59 -16.04 -1.54
CA ILE A 139 -9.12 -14.84 -2.26
C ILE A 139 -7.80 -14.36 -1.66
N ILE A 140 -6.83 -14.08 -2.53
CA ILE A 140 -5.60 -13.39 -2.17
C ILE A 140 -5.63 -12.03 -2.88
N TYR A 141 -5.73 -10.97 -2.09
CA TYR A 141 -5.96 -9.62 -2.60
C TYR A 141 -4.72 -8.74 -2.60
N TYR A 142 -4.60 -7.89 -3.60
CA TYR A 142 -3.59 -6.84 -3.61
C TYR A 142 -4.10 -5.52 -4.19
N GLN A 143 -3.54 -4.46 -3.59
CA GLN A 143 -3.50 -3.04 -3.96
C GLN A 143 -4.38 -2.15 -3.09
N ASN A 144 -3.87 -0.96 -2.82
CA ASN A 144 -4.68 0.17 -2.39
C ASN A 144 -4.97 1.07 -3.60
N VAL A 145 -6.07 1.82 -3.59
CA VAL A 145 -6.29 2.90 -4.57
C VAL A 145 -5.15 3.93 -4.56
N CYS A 146 -4.54 4.18 -3.40
CA CYS A 146 -3.41 5.09 -3.23
C CYS A 146 -2.12 4.62 -3.94
N THR A 147 -1.92 3.31 -4.10
CA THR A 147 -0.72 2.73 -4.76
C THR A 147 -0.54 3.25 -6.19
N TRP A 148 -1.67 3.49 -6.86
CA TRP A 148 -1.69 4.03 -8.23
C TRP A 148 -1.20 5.47 -8.32
N SER A 149 -1.27 6.22 -7.22
CA SER A 149 -0.72 7.57 -7.11
C SER A 149 0.71 7.58 -6.55
N TYR A 150 1.00 6.83 -5.49
CA TYR A 150 2.32 6.91 -4.83
C TYR A 150 3.39 5.99 -5.42
N SER A 151 3.03 5.05 -6.29
CA SER A 151 3.99 4.11 -6.88
C SER A 151 3.83 3.99 -8.38
N PHE A 152 2.62 3.75 -8.90
CA PHE A 152 2.45 3.35 -10.30
C PHE A 152 2.28 4.49 -11.30
N THR A 153 2.02 5.72 -10.85
CA THR A 153 1.60 6.83 -11.72
C THR A 153 2.48 7.02 -12.95
N TRP A 154 3.79 6.86 -12.75
CA TRP A 154 4.79 7.11 -13.79
C TRP A 154 5.38 5.84 -14.38
N TRP A 155 4.80 4.67 -14.11
CA TRP A 155 5.31 3.40 -14.63
C TRP A 155 5.03 3.23 -16.11
N SER A 156 6.03 2.71 -16.81
CA SER A 156 5.90 2.23 -18.18
C SER A 156 5.36 0.79 -18.24
N TRP A 157 5.02 0.32 -19.45
CA TRP A 157 4.56 -1.06 -19.65
C TRP A 157 5.56 -2.13 -19.14
N PRO A 158 6.88 -2.04 -19.38
CA PRO A 158 7.83 -3.02 -18.85
C PRO A 158 7.81 -3.14 -17.32
N GLN A 159 7.60 -2.04 -16.59
CA GLN A 159 7.44 -2.07 -15.13
C GLN A 159 6.16 -2.80 -14.73
N TRP A 160 5.04 -2.49 -15.38
CA TRP A 160 3.78 -3.18 -15.16
C TRP A 160 3.84 -4.67 -15.51
N ARG A 161 4.49 -5.06 -16.60
CA ARG A 161 4.65 -6.46 -16.98
C ARG A 161 5.39 -7.24 -15.90
N ARG A 162 6.52 -6.72 -15.42
CA ARG A 162 7.28 -7.32 -14.30
C ARG A 162 6.42 -7.39 -13.03
N HIS A 163 5.63 -6.36 -12.77
CA HIS A 163 4.78 -6.32 -11.58
C HIS A 163 3.63 -7.34 -11.64
N ILE A 164 3.00 -7.52 -12.80
CA ILE A 164 1.95 -8.55 -12.98
C ILE A 164 2.55 -9.96 -12.85
N ASP A 165 3.77 -10.17 -13.36
CA ASP A 165 4.48 -11.44 -13.18
C ASP A 165 4.76 -11.69 -11.68
N TRP A 166 5.24 -10.68 -10.95
CA TRP A 166 5.38 -10.75 -9.49
C TRP A 166 4.04 -11.03 -8.80
N MET A 167 2.94 -10.40 -9.21
CA MET A 167 1.61 -10.65 -8.65
C MET A 167 1.20 -12.11 -8.80
N ALA A 168 1.51 -12.71 -9.95
CA ALA A 168 1.21 -14.12 -10.24
C ALA A 168 2.09 -15.08 -9.42
N LEU A 169 3.39 -14.78 -9.29
CA LEU A 169 4.33 -15.55 -8.44
C LEU A 169 3.90 -15.52 -6.97
N GLN A 170 3.35 -14.40 -6.51
CA GLN A 170 2.80 -14.25 -5.16
C GLN A 170 1.38 -14.83 -4.99
N GLY A 171 0.80 -15.36 -6.06
CA GLY A 171 -0.50 -16.03 -6.00
C GLY A 171 -1.68 -15.08 -5.74
N ILE A 172 -1.60 -13.83 -6.20
CA ILE A 172 -2.70 -12.86 -6.08
C ILE A 172 -3.83 -13.24 -7.05
N THR A 173 -5.05 -13.34 -6.53
CA THR A 173 -6.23 -13.77 -7.30
C THR A 173 -7.20 -12.62 -7.60
N LEU A 174 -7.17 -11.53 -6.84
CA LEU A 174 -8.01 -10.35 -7.02
C LEU A 174 -7.20 -9.06 -6.83
N SER A 175 -7.36 -8.10 -7.74
CA SER A 175 -6.71 -6.79 -7.66
C SER A 175 -7.51 -5.70 -8.38
N LEU A 176 -7.13 -4.43 -8.23
CA LEU A 176 -7.83 -3.27 -8.80
C LEU A 176 -7.30 -2.87 -10.19
N ALA A 177 -8.14 -2.20 -10.98
CA ALA A 177 -7.73 -1.45 -12.18
C ALA A 177 -8.47 -0.09 -12.24
N PRO A 178 -7.90 1.01 -11.71
CA PRO A 178 -8.65 2.21 -11.38
C PRO A 178 -8.56 3.37 -12.38
N PHE A 179 -7.80 3.27 -13.49
CA PHE A 179 -7.83 4.32 -14.52
C PHE A 179 -9.23 4.43 -15.12
N GLN A 180 -9.75 5.66 -15.13
CA GLN A 180 -11.15 5.92 -15.49
C GLN A 180 -11.38 7.34 -16.03
N GLU A 181 -10.34 8.16 -16.11
CA GLU A 181 -10.45 9.57 -16.47
C GLU A 181 -10.92 9.77 -17.91
N ASP A 182 -10.52 8.89 -18.82
CA ASP A 182 -10.99 8.87 -20.21
C ASP A 182 -12.48 8.50 -20.30
N LEU A 183 -12.92 7.53 -19.50
CA LEU A 183 -14.32 7.11 -19.42
C LEU A 183 -15.18 8.23 -18.83
N TRP A 184 -14.72 8.85 -17.74
CA TRP A 184 -15.40 10.01 -17.15
C TRP A 184 -15.45 11.20 -18.10
N THR A 185 -14.38 11.46 -18.86
CA THR A 185 -14.38 12.51 -19.88
C THR A 185 -15.50 12.27 -20.90
N GLN A 186 -15.63 11.04 -21.41
CA GLN A 186 -16.72 10.69 -22.34
C GLN A 186 -18.10 10.89 -21.71
N VAL A 187 -18.30 10.37 -20.49
CA VAL A 187 -19.57 10.54 -19.76
C VAL A 187 -19.87 12.02 -19.55
N PHE A 188 -18.93 12.83 -19.06
CA PHE A 188 -19.18 14.25 -18.80
C PHE A 188 -19.51 15.04 -20.07
N LEU A 189 -18.90 14.72 -21.21
CA LEU A 189 -19.27 15.32 -22.50
C LEU A 189 -20.72 15.00 -22.91
N GLU A 190 -21.17 13.76 -22.69
CA GLU A 190 -22.58 13.35 -22.93
C GLU A 190 -23.57 14.10 -22.04
N TYR A 191 -23.13 14.53 -20.84
CA TYR A 191 -23.90 15.34 -19.90
C TYR A 191 -23.64 16.85 -20.06
N ASN A 192 -23.19 17.28 -21.25
CA ASN A 192 -23.03 18.68 -21.68
C ASN A 192 -21.96 19.50 -20.92
N LEU A 193 -20.97 18.86 -20.30
CA LEU A 193 -19.79 19.60 -19.83
C LEU A 193 -18.88 19.94 -21.00
N THR A 194 -18.23 21.10 -20.95
CA THR A 194 -17.17 21.45 -21.90
C THR A 194 -15.84 20.87 -21.45
N HIS A 195 -14.87 20.72 -22.37
CA HIS A 195 -13.52 20.28 -22.03
C HIS A 195 -12.88 21.13 -20.93
N ALA A 196 -13.02 22.46 -20.98
CA ALA A 196 -12.49 23.34 -19.94
C ALA A 196 -13.10 23.06 -18.55
N GLN A 197 -14.39 22.70 -18.49
CA GLN A 197 -15.05 22.35 -17.22
C GLN A 197 -14.60 20.99 -16.69
N ILE A 198 -14.31 20.04 -17.60
CA ILE A 198 -13.74 18.73 -17.25
C ILE A 198 -12.31 18.91 -16.75
N ASP A 199 -11.51 19.75 -17.40
CA ASP A 199 -10.15 20.12 -17.02
C ASP A 199 -10.08 20.77 -15.63
N ASP A 200 -11.08 21.56 -15.25
CA ASP A 200 -11.23 22.15 -13.90
C ASP A 200 -11.63 21.11 -12.83
N HIS A 201 -12.06 19.92 -13.25
CA HIS A 201 -12.47 18.83 -12.37
C HIS A 201 -11.41 17.73 -12.25
N LEU A 202 -10.80 17.31 -13.37
CA LEU A 202 -9.82 16.24 -13.40
C LEU A 202 -8.44 16.71 -12.91
N SER A 203 -7.85 15.95 -11.99
CA SER A 203 -6.60 16.21 -11.31
C SER A 203 -5.42 15.82 -12.19
N GLY A 204 -4.22 16.18 -11.75
CA GLY A 204 -2.99 15.64 -12.32
C GLY A 204 -2.82 14.16 -11.96
N PRO A 205 -2.02 13.40 -12.73
CA PRO A 205 -1.87 11.96 -12.54
C PRO A 205 -1.41 11.54 -11.13
N GLY A 206 -0.55 12.36 -10.51
CA GLY A 206 -0.07 12.12 -9.15
C GLY A 206 -1.16 12.24 -8.08
N PHE A 207 -2.38 12.64 -8.41
CA PHE A 207 -3.43 12.92 -7.43
C PHE A 207 -4.75 12.18 -7.67
N PHE A 208 -4.76 11.26 -8.64
CA PHE A 208 -5.98 10.56 -9.05
C PHE A 208 -6.67 9.79 -7.92
N ALA A 209 -5.92 9.15 -7.01
CA ALA A 209 -6.54 8.39 -5.91
C ALA A 209 -7.54 9.25 -5.11
N TRP A 210 -7.12 10.46 -4.70
CA TRP A 210 -7.94 11.37 -3.90
C TRP A 210 -9.03 12.08 -4.69
N GLN A 211 -8.84 12.27 -5.99
CA GLN A 211 -9.94 12.73 -6.83
C GLN A 211 -11.05 11.68 -6.92
N ARG A 212 -10.69 10.43 -7.22
CA ARG A 212 -11.65 9.34 -7.45
C ARG A 212 -12.48 9.07 -6.19
N MET A 213 -11.88 9.24 -5.02
CA MET A 213 -12.53 9.18 -3.71
C MET A 213 -13.29 10.47 -3.32
N GLY A 214 -13.35 11.47 -4.20
CA GLY A 214 -14.10 12.72 -3.98
C GLY A 214 -13.44 13.74 -3.05
N ASN A 215 -12.19 13.54 -2.62
CA ASN A 215 -11.53 14.42 -1.65
C ASN A 215 -11.13 15.77 -2.24
N ILE A 216 -10.70 15.78 -3.50
CA ILE A 216 -10.20 16.95 -4.23
C ILE A 216 -10.72 16.96 -5.67
N ARG A 217 -10.57 18.09 -6.36
CA ARG A 217 -10.81 18.25 -7.81
C ARG A 217 -9.74 19.14 -8.44
N GLY A 218 -9.40 18.91 -9.70
CA GLY A 218 -8.57 19.79 -10.55
C GLY A 218 -7.10 19.95 -10.15
N TRP A 219 -6.70 19.56 -8.94
CA TRP A 219 -5.35 19.76 -8.42
C TRP A 219 -4.30 19.00 -9.23
N GLY A 220 -3.23 19.68 -9.66
CA GLY A 220 -2.18 19.12 -10.52
C GLY A 220 -2.55 18.98 -12.00
N GLY A 221 -3.82 19.25 -12.36
CA GLY A 221 -4.34 19.21 -13.72
C GLY A 221 -3.97 20.45 -14.56
N PRO A 222 -4.57 20.63 -15.76
CA PRO A 222 -5.51 19.72 -16.43
C PRO A 222 -4.88 18.39 -16.89
N LEU A 223 -5.67 17.40 -17.29
CA LEU A 223 -5.12 16.17 -17.87
C LEU A 223 -4.86 16.37 -19.37
N THR A 224 -3.70 15.96 -19.90
CA THR A 224 -3.43 16.13 -21.34
C THR A 224 -3.94 14.94 -22.15
N PRO A 225 -4.32 15.13 -23.43
CA PRO A 225 -4.77 14.04 -24.29
C PRO A 225 -3.77 12.88 -24.41
N SER A 226 -2.47 13.18 -24.45
CA SER A 226 -1.39 12.18 -24.52
C SER A 226 -1.38 11.26 -23.30
N PHE A 227 -1.50 11.83 -22.09
CA PHE A 227 -1.56 11.04 -20.86
C PHE A 227 -2.86 10.25 -20.77
N THR A 228 -3.99 10.83 -21.16
CA THR A 228 -5.28 10.11 -21.23
C THR A 228 -5.17 8.87 -22.12
N GLN A 229 -4.58 9.00 -23.31
CA GLN A 229 -4.37 7.88 -24.22
C GLN A 229 -3.39 6.83 -23.64
N PHE A 230 -2.32 7.30 -22.99
CA PHE A 230 -1.38 6.42 -22.30
C PHE A 230 -2.08 5.60 -21.20
N ALA A 231 -2.81 6.26 -20.30
CA ALA A 231 -3.51 5.62 -19.19
C ALA A 231 -4.55 4.59 -19.67
N HIS A 232 -5.33 4.94 -20.70
CA HIS A 232 -6.26 4.03 -21.35
C HIS A 232 -5.55 2.78 -21.89
N THR A 233 -4.51 2.98 -22.70
CA THR A 233 -3.75 1.89 -23.33
C THR A 233 -3.12 0.98 -22.28
N LEU A 234 -2.57 1.57 -21.22
CA LEU A 234 -1.97 0.84 -20.12
C LEU A 234 -3.02 0.00 -19.38
N GLN A 235 -4.18 0.56 -19.03
CA GLN A 235 -5.20 -0.18 -18.31
C GLN A 235 -5.73 -1.36 -19.13
N VAL A 236 -6.03 -1.17 -20.43
CA VAL A 236 -6.47 -2.28 -21.30
C VAL A 236 -5.47 -3.44 -21.26
N ARG A 237 -4.16 -3.14 -21.33
CA ARG A 237 -3.11 -4.17 -21.26
C ARG A 237 -3.02 -4.83 -19.89
N VAL A 238 -3.05 -4.04 -18.80
CA VAL A 238 -2.98 -4.56 -17.43
C VAL A 238 -4.15 -5.51 -17.15
N VAL A 239 -5.38 -5.09 -17.46
CA VAL A 239 -6.59 -5.91 -17.27
C VAL A 239 -6.51 -7.20 -18.09
N GLY A 240 -6.13 -7.10 -19.37
CA GLY A 240 -6.03 -8.26 -20.25
C GLY A 240 -5.01 -9.29 -19.74
N GLU A 241 -3.83 -8.84 -19.31
CA GLU A 241 -2.76 -9.73 -18.85
C GLU A 241 -3.04 -10.35 -17.48
N MET A 242 -3.68 -9.62 -16.57
CA MET A 242 -4.14 -10.18 -15.30
C MET A 242 -5.16 -11.31 -15.51
N ARG A 243 -6.13 -11.11 -16.41
CA ARG A 243 -7.13 -12.14 -16.74
C ARG A 243 -6.55 -13.35 -17.45
N ARG A 244 -5.57 -13.15 -18.35
CA ARG A 244 -4.86 -14.27 -19.00
C ARG A 244 -4.22 -15.21 -17.99
N LEU A 245 -3.71 -14.68 -16.88
CA LEU A 245 -3.15 -15.46 -15.78
C LEU A 245 -4.23 -16.07 -14.86
N GLY A 246 -5.49 -15.66 -14.99
CA GLY A 246 -6.60 -16.14 -14.17
C GLY A 246 -6.91 -15.27 -12.94
N MET A 247 -6.39 -14.05 -12.87
CA MET A 247 -6.79 -13.09 -11.85
C MET A 247 -8.14 -12.46 -12.20
N ALA A 248 -8.97 -12.21 -11.20
CA ALA A 248 -10.12 -11.32 -11.31
C ALA A 248 -9.68 -9.86 -11.10
N VAL A 249 -10.35 -8.92 -11.78
CA VAL A 249 -10.04 -7.49 -11.70
C VAL A 249 -11.27 -6.71 -11.26
N ALA A 250 -11.14 -5.95 -10.18
CA ALA A 250 -12.16 -5.00 -9.76
C ALA A 250 -12.08 -3.71 -10.59
N LEU A 251 -13.15 -3.40 -11.31
CA LEU A 251 -13.30 -2.19 -12.11
C LEU A 251 -13.95 -1.06 -11.31
N PRO A 252 -13.71 0.23 -11.65
CA PRO A 252 -14.34 1.33 -10.94
C PRO A 252 -15.84 1.36 -11.21
N ALA A 253 -16.60 1.87 -10.24
CA ALA A 253 -17.99 2.23 -10.38
C ALA A 253 -18.27 3.61 -9.77
N PHE A 254 -19.42 4.18 -10.11
CA PHE A 254 -19.80 5.51 -9.63
C PHE A 254 -20.08 5.51 -8.12
N ALA A 255 -19.50 6.50 -7.42
CA ALA A 255 -19.63 6.69 -5.98
C ALA A 255 -20.47 7.90 -5.57
N GLY A 256 -21.04 8.64 -6.54
CA GLY A 256 -21.87 9.82 -6.30
C GLY A 256 -21.15 11.17 -6.46
N HIS A 257 -19.82 11.19 -6.64
CA HIS A 257 -19.05 12.43 -6.77
C HIS A 257 -19.07 13.00 -8.19
N LEU A 258 -19.33 14.31 -8.33
CA LEU A 258 -19.46 14.99 -9.62
C LEU A 258 -18.75 16.36 -9.69
N PRO A 259 -18.43 16.84 -10.91
CA PRO A 259 -17.99 18.22 -11.15
C PRO A 259 -18.98 19.25 -10.63
N VAL A 260 -18.47 20.39 -10.16
CA VAL A 260 -19.29 21.49 -9.61
C VAL A 260 -20.24 22.12 -10.62
N GLN A 261 -19.93 21.97 -11.91
CA GLN A 261 -20.71 22.48 -13.03
C GLN A 261 -22.06 21.78 -13.19
N PHE A 262 -22.22 20.56 -12.66
CA PHE A 262 -23.51 19.86 -12.68
C PHE A 262 -24.63 20.65 -11.98
N ARG A 263 -24.31 21.44 -10.95
CA ARG A 263 -25.30 22.29 -10.26
C ARG A 263 -25.92 23.34 -11.20
N THR A 264 -25.14 23.87 -12.14
CA THR A 264 -25.63 24.86 -13.12
C THR A 264 -26.38 24.18 -14.26
N LEU A 265 -25.91 23.01 -14.70
CA LEU A 265 -26.53 22.25 -15.80
C LEU A 265 -27.86 21.60 -15.39
N TYR A 266 -27.98 21.21 -14.11
CA TYR A 266 -29.14 20.51 -13.55
C TYR A 266 -29.66 21.25 -12.30
N PRO A 267 -30.25 22.45 -12.45
CA PRO A 267 -30.62 23.31 -11.31
C PRO A 267 -31.75 22.74 -10.42
N ASN A 268 -32.51 21.77 -10.93
CA ASN A 268 -33.60 21.11 -10.21
C ASN A 268 -33.18 19.79 -9.53
N VAL A 269 -31.90 19.41 -9.63
CA VAL A 269 -31.36 18.20 -9.01
C VAL A 269 -30.67 18.54 -7.69
N SER A 270 -30.86 17.67 -6.70
CA SER A 270 -30.30 17.84 -5.36
C SER A 270 -28.83 17.41 -5.31
N PHE A 271 -27.96 18.35 -4.93
CA PHE A 271 -26.52 18.09 -4.72
C PHE A 271 -26.06 18.64 -3.37
N ALA A 272 -25.27 17.85 -2.64
CA ALA A 272 -24.50 18.34 -1.49
C ALA A 272 -23.09 18.77 -1.93
N ASN A 273 -22.49 19.72 -1.21
CA ASN A 273 -21.05 19.97 -1.33
C ASN A 273 -20.30 18.97 -0.46
N VAL A 274 -19.29 18.31 -1.03
CA VAL A 274 -18.35 17.52 -0.23
C VAL A 274 -17.57 18.43 0.72
N SER A 275 -17.37 17.98 1.96
CA SER A 275 -16.60 18.73 2.98
C SER A 275 -15.17 19.02 2.49
N VAL A 276 -14.63 20.19 2.85
CA VAL A 276 -13.24 20.53 2.51
C VAL A 276 -12.28 19.55 3.18
N TRP A 277 -11.59 18.73 2.38
CA TRP A 277 -10.61 17.78 2.87
C TRP A 277 -9.23 18.45 2.95
N ASN A 278 -8.55 18.28 4.10
CA ASN A 278 -7.20 18.81 4.40
C ASN A 278 -6.94 20.28 4.02
N ASN A 279 -7.97 21.14 4.16
CA ASN A 279 -7.87 22.58 3.89
C ASN A 279 -7.40 22.91 2.47
N PHE A 280 -7.80 22.10 1.49
CA PHE A 280 -7.58 22.42 0.09
C PHE A 280 -8.25 23.75 -0.29
N PRO A 281 -7.60 24.57 -1.15
CA PRO A 281 -8.20 25.82 -1.60
C PRO A 281 -9.55 25.59 -2.30
N PRO A 282 -10.49 26.56 -2.25
CA PRO A 282 -11.84 26.38 -2.79
C PRO A 282 -11.90 25.92 -4.26
N GLN A 283 -10.93 26.30 -5.09
CA GLN A 283 -10.86 25.87 -6.49
C GLN A 283 -10.55 24.37 -6.65
N TYR A 284 -9.93 23.75 -5.64
CA TYR A 284 -9.51 22.34 -5.66
C TYR A 284 -10.26 21.46 -4.67
N ALA A 285 -11.22 22.03 -3.95
CA ALA A 285 -12.00 21.35 -2.92
C ALA A 285 -13.47 21.22 -3.31
N SER A 286 -14.21 20.51 -2.47
CA SER A 286 -15.67 20.44 -2.48
C SER A 286 -16.28 20.14 -3.86
N PRO A 287 -15.95 18.98 -4.48
CA PRO A 287 -16.78 18.45 -5.54
C PRO A 287 -18.22 18.24 -5.04
N LEU A 288 -19.15 17.99 -5.96
CA LEU A 288 -20.53 17.70 -5.59
C LEU A 288 -20.67 16.24 -5.20
N PHE A 289 -21.58 15.96 -4.27
CA PHE A 289 -22.15 14.65 -4.04
C PHE A 289 -23.61 14.68 -4.49
N LEU A 290 -23.96 13.88 -5.50
CA LEU A 290 -25.31 13.77 -6.02
C LEU A 290 -26.18 13.02 -5.00
N ASP A 291 -27.36 13.57 -4.69
CA ASP A 291 -28.29 12.89 -3.79
C ASP A 291 -28.67 11.50 -4.38
N PRO A 292 -28.55 10.41 -3.60
CA PRO A 292 -28.76 9.05 -4.09
C PRO A 292 -30.19 8.77 -4.54
N THR A 293 -31.15 9.62 -4.18
CA THR A 293 -32.57 9.47 -4.56
C THR A 293 -32.91 10.12 -5.91
N GLU A 294 -32.00 10.92 -6.47
CA GLU A 294 -32.19 11.56 -7.76
C GLU A 294 -32.06 10.54 -8.89
N PRO A 295 -33.01 10.48 -9.86
CA PRO A 295 -32.92 9.57 -11.02
C PRO A 295 -31.61 9.72 -11.82
N LEU A 296 -31.02 10.92 -11.77
CA LEU A 296 -29.73 11.22 -12.40
C LEU A 296 -28.59 10.34 -11.85
N PHE A 297 -28.67 9.89 -10.59
CA PHE A 297 -27.65 9.06 -9.96
C PHE A 297 -27.48 7.73 -10.69
N ALA A 298 -28.60 7.03 -10.88
CA ALA A 298 -28.62 5.76 -11.60
C ALA A 298 -28.28 5.94 -13.09
N ALA A 299 -28.74 7.04 -13.71
CA ALA A 299 -28.46 7.33 -15.12
C ALA A 299 -26.95 7.53 -15.40
N ILE A 300 -26.27 8.35 -14.61
CA ILE A 300 -24.82 8.60 -14.75
C ILE A 300 -24.04 7.34 -14.40
N GLY A 301 -24.34 6.71 -13.26
CA GLY A 301 -23.61 5.54 -12.80
C GLY A 301 -23.75 4.35 -13.75
N SER A 302 -24.95 4.10 -14.27
CA SER A 302 -25.18 3.05 -15.27
C SER A 302 -24.42 3.33 -16.55
N ARG A 303 -24.42 4.59 -17.01
CA ARG A 303 -23.71 4.96 -18.24
C ARG A 303 -22.21 4.76 -18.12
N PHE A 304 -21.63 5.20 -17.01
CA PHE A 304 -20.21 4.98 -16.72
C PHE A 304 -19.87 3.49 -16.68
N LEU A 305 -20.66 2.70 -15.95
CA LEU A 305 -20.40 1.26 -15.79
C LEU A 305 -20.54 0.49 -17.11
N GLN A 306 -21.53 0.82 -17.94
CA GLN A 306 -21.68 0.28 -19.29
C GLN A 306 -20.43 0.56 -20.15
N LEU A 307 -19.88 1.78 -20.05
CA LEU A 307 -18.68 2.16 -20.79
C LEU A 307 -17.44 1.41 -20.27
N ALA A 308 -17.32 1.24 -18.95
CA ALA A 308 -16.26 0.47 -18.32
C ALA A 308 -16.30 -0.99 -18.77
N ILE A 309 -17.47 -1.65 -18.72
CA ILE A 309 -17.66 -3.03 -19.18
C ILE A 309 -17.40 -3.16 -20.68
N LYS A 310 -17.89 -2.21 -21.48
CA LYS A 310 -17.65 -2.21 -22.93
C LYS A 310 -16.15 -2.12 -23.26
N THR A 311 -15.41 -1.31 -22.52
CA THR A 311 -13.98 -1.05 -22.76
C THR A 311 -13.12 -2.19 -22.24
N TYR A 312 -13.40 -2.63 -21.01
CA TYR A 312 -12.51 -3.50 -20.27
C TYR A 312 -13.04 -4.91 -20.11
N GLY A 313 -14.29 -5.25 -20.46
CA GLY A 313 -14.95 -6.49 -20.02
C GLY A 313 -15.34 -6.45 -18.54
N THR A 314 -15.73 -7.57 -17.94
CA THR A 314 -16.08 -7.64 -16.51
C THR A 314 -15.68 -8.97 -15.87
N ASP A 315 -15.29 -8.92 -14.59
CA ASP A 315 -15.22 -10.08 -13.68
C ASP A 315 -16.31 -9.98 -12.59
N HIS A 316 -17.33 -9.16 -12.85
CA HIS A 316 -18.45 -8.80 -11.97
C HIS A 316 -18.07 -8.08 -10.67
N VAL A 317 -16.78 -7.81 -10.42
CA VAL A 317 -16.33 -7.07 -9.23
C VAL A 317 -16.15 -5.59 -9.56
N TYR A 318 -16.77 -4.73 -8.77
CA TYR A 318 -16.70 -3.28 -8.91
C TYR A 318 -16.35 -2.59 -7.61
N PHE A 319 -15.42 -1.64 -7.63
CA PHE A 319 -15.05 -0.86 -6.44
C PHE A 319 -15.60 0.57 -6.49
N SER A 320 -16.08 1.04 -5.35
CA SER A 320 -16.69 2.37 -5.19
C SER A 320 -16.71 2.75 -3.71
N ASP A 321 -16.16 3.91 -3.36
CA ASP A 321 -15.91 4.32 -1.97
C ASP A 321 -16.44 5.76 -1.74
N PRO A 322 -17.72 5.94 -1.37
CA PRO A 322 -18.38 7.25 -1.39
C PRO A 322 -17.92 8.23 -0.30
N PHE A 323 -17.29 7.73 0.76
CA PHE A 323 -17.01 8.53 1.97
C PHE A 323 -15.63 8.26 2.57
N ASN A 324 -14.63 7.97 1.72
CA ASN A 324 -13.27 7.78 2.19
C ASN A 324 -12.68 9.12 2.70
N GLU A 325 -12.49 9.22 4.03
CA GLU A 325 -12.07 10.43 4.75
C GLU A 325 -12.96 11.67 4.54
N ILE A 326 -14.19 11.46 4.10
CA ILE A 326 -15.20 12.50 3.90
C ILE A 326 -16.36 12.20 4.84
N ASP A 327 -16.90 13.24 5.49
CA ASP A 327 -18.09 13.08 6.31
C ASP A 327 -19.35 13.08 5.42
N PRO A 328 -20.22 12.06 5.49
CA PRO A 328 -21.49 12.08 4.80
C PRO A 328 -22.35 13.26 5.24
N THR A 329 -23.16 13.78 4.33
CA THR A 329 -24.01 14.96 4.57
C THR A 329 -24.94 14.80 5.77
N LEU A 330 -25.46 13.59 6.00
CA LEU A 330 -26.35 13.28 7.11
C LEU A 330 -25.90 12.00 7.83
N PRO A 331 -25.83 11.98 9.17
CA PRO A 331 -25.48 10.79 9.95
C PRO A 331 -26.63 9.78 10.11
N SER A 332 -27.79 10.05 9.51
CA SER A 332 -28.97 9.21 9.71
C SER A 332 -28.82 7.85 9.01
N GLY A 333 -29.22 6.77 9.69
CA GLY A 333 -29.18 5.42 9.11
C GLY A 333 -29.98 5.32 7.80
N LYS A 334 -31.12 5.99 7.69
CA LYS A 334 -31.94 6.03 6.46
C LYS A 334 -31.16 6.59 5.27
N TYR A 335 -30.45 7.70 5.46
CA TYR A 335 -29.62 8.31 4.42
C TYR A 335 -28.47 7.39 4.01
N LEU A 336 -27.75 6.84 4.98
CA LEU A 336 -26.63 5.93 4.71
C LEU A 336 -27.07 4.65 3.97
N SER A 337 -28.24 4.10 4.35
CA SER A 337 -28.85 3.00 3.60
C SER A 337 -29.20 3.41 2.18
N SER A 338 -29.82 4.58 1.97
CA SER A 338 -30.16 5.02 0.60
C SER A 338 -28.93 5.23 -0.29
N VAL A 339 -27.81 5.70 0.27
CA VAL A 339 -26.55 5.83 -0.50
C VAL A 339 -26.05 4.46 -0.93
N SER A 340 -25.96 3.52 0.00
CA SER A 340 -25.47 2.17 -0.28
C SER A 340 -26.39 1.42 -1.26
N GLU A 341 -27.70 1.53 -1.08
CA GLU A 341 -28.72 0.96 -1.97
C GLU A 341 -28.64 1.56 -3.37
N ALA A 342 -28.49 2.88 -3.52
CA ALA A 342 -28.39 3.54 -4.82
C ALA A 342 -27.12 3.13 -5.58
N ILE A 343 -25.96 3.08 -4.92
CA ILE A 343 -24.70 2.63 -5.53
C ILE A 343 -24.85 1.19 -6.03
N TYR A 344 -25.29 0.29 -5.15
CA TYR A 344 -25.36 -1.13 -5.49
C TYR A 344 -26.44 -1.44 -6.53
N SER A 345 -27.65 -0.86 -6.40
CA SER A 345 -28.72 -1.06 -7.38
C SER A 345 -28.34 -0.53 -8.76
N THR A 346 -27.55 0.55 -8.84
CA THR A 346 -27.02 1.06 -10.11
C THR A 346 -26.04 0.06 -10.75
N MET A 347 -25.21 -0.62 -9.96
CA MET A 347 -24.35 -1.69 -10.48
C MET A 347 -25.19 -2.85 -11.04
N VAL A 348 -26.16 -3.33 -10.26
CA VAL A 348 -27.03 -4.47 -10.62
C VAL A 348 -27.92 -4.19 -11.84
N GLN A 349 -28.30 -2.93 -12.07
CA GLN A 349 -29.03 -2.54 -13.28
C GLN A 349 -28.25 -2.79 -14.57
N VAL A 350 -26.91 -2.77 -14.51
CA VAL A 350 -26.03 -3.00 -15.67
C VAL A 350 -25.50 -4.43 -15.68
N ASP A 351 -25.09 -4.94 -14.52
CA ASP A 351 -24.56 -6.29 -14.33
C ASP A 351 -25.29 -6.99 -13.17
N PRO A 352 -26.25 -7.88 -13.46
CA PRO A 352 -27.01 -8.61 -12.44
C PRO A 352 -26.16 -9.41 -11.46
N ASP A 353 -24.92 -9.73 -11.80
CA ASP A 353 -23.98 -10.52 -10.99
C ASP A 353 -22.99 -9.65 -10.21
N ALA A 354 -23.14 -8.31 -10.28
CA ALA A 354 -22.27 -7.34 -9.63
C ALA A 354 -21.99 -7.63 -8.14
N ILE A 355 -20.70 -7.60 -7.79
CA ILE A 355 -20.15 -7.67 -6.45
C ILE A 355 -19.49 -6.32 -6.15
N TRP A 356 -19.92 -5.66 -5.08
CA TRP A 356 -19.34 -4.40 -4.66
C TRP A 356 -18.13 -4.63 -3.73
N LEU A 357 -16.94 -4.35 -4.21
CA LEU A 357 -15.72 -4.28 -3.41
C LEU A 357 -15.64 -2.92 -2.69
N LEU A 358 -15.63 -2.94 -1.35
CA LEU A 358 -15.66 -1.73 -0.51
C LEU A 358 -14.41 -1.62 0.37
N GLN A 359 -13.78 -0.45 0.41
CA GLN A 359 -12.73 -0.16 1.40
C GLN A 359 -13.35 0.08 2.78
N GLY A 360 -12.97 -0.72 3.78
CA GLY A 360 -13.43 -0.55 5.16
C GLY A 360 -12.87 0.68 5.89
N TRP A 361 -11.93 1.43 5.30
CA TRP A 361 -11.24 2.56 5.93
C TRP A 361 -12.18 3.66 6.44
N MET A 362 -13.26 3.93 5.70
CA MET A 362 -14.26 4.93 6.10
C MET A 362 -14.80 4.67 7.51
N PHE A 363 -14.92 3.41 7.95
CA PHE A 363 -15.47 3.05 9.26
C PHE A 363 -14.52 3.28 10.44
N VAL A 364 -13.22 3.49 10.18
CA VAL A 364 -12.21 3.77 11.21
C VAL A 364 -12.49 5.11 11.91
N LYS A 365 -13.00 6.10 11.18
CA LYS A 365 -13.28 7.44 11.71
C LYS A 365 -14.53 7.43 12.61
N ASN A 366 -14.34 7.69 13.90
CA ASN A 366 -15.36 7.78 14.95
C ASN A 366 -15.41 9.22 15.50
N PRO A 367 -16.59 9.81 15.84
CA PRO A 367 -17.88 9.17 16.12
C PRO A 367 -18.92 9.18 15.02
N PHE A 368 -18.61 9.67 13.81
CA PHE A 368 -19.59 9.66 12.73
C PHE A 368 -20.08 8.22 12.43
N TRP A 369 -19.14 7.31 12.15
CA TRP A 369 -19.45 5.90 11.87
C TRP A 369 -19.73 5.13 13.16
N SER A 370 -20.86 5.41 13.81
CA SER A 370 -21.39 4.57 14.90
C SER A 370 -21.76 3.16 14.41
N ASP A 371 -21.85 2.20 15.32
CA ASP A 371 -22.19 0.81 14.97
C ASP A 371 -23.55 0.71 14.24
N ARG A 372 -24.50 1.59 14.60
CA ARG A 372 -25.79 1.71 13.89
C ARG A 372 -25.62 2.27 12.48
N ALA A 373 -24.79 3.29 12.30
CA ALA A 373 -24.53 3.89 10.99
C ALA A 373 -23.86 2.89 10.04
N ILE A 374 -22.85 2.17 10.55
CA ILE A 374 -22.15 1.10 9.81
C ILE A 374 -23.13 0.01 9.41
N ARG A 375 -23.94 -0.50 10.36
CA ARG A 375 -24.94 -1.53 10.07
C ARG A 375 -25.99 -1.06 9.06
N SER A 376 -26.50 0.17 9.19
CA SER A 376 -27.46 0.73 8.22
C SER A 376 -26.89 0.82 6.80
N PHE A 377 -25.60 1.17 6.66
CA PHE A 377 -24.94 1.18 5.37
C PHE A 377 -24.77 -0.23 4.80
N LEU A 378 -24.16 -1.15 5.57
CA LEU A 378 -23.81 -2.49 5.08
C LEU A 378 -25.02 -3.38 4.79
N SER A 379 -26.08 -3.29 5.60
CA SER A 379 -27.29 -4.11 5.45
C SER A 379 -28.23 -3.62 4.34
N ALA A 380 -27.91 -2.52 3.65
CA ALA A 380 -28.66 -2.06 2.47
C ALA A 380 -28.27 -2.82 1.19
N VAL A 381 -27.21 -3.63 1.25
CA VAL A 381 -26.78 -4.53 0.16
C VAL A 381 -27.04 -5.97 0.59
N PRO A 382 -27.56 -6.85 -0.31
CA PRO A 382 -27.77 -8.25 0.02
C PRO A 382 -26.47 -8.92 0.51
N LEU A 383 -26.60 -9.90 1.41
CA LEU A 383 -25.46 -10.68 1.90
C LEU A 383 -24.77 -11.40 0.74
N GLY A 384 -23.43 -11.42 0.75
CA GLY A 384 -22.63 -12.04 -0.31
C GLY A 384 -22.54 -11.25 -1.61
N ARG A 385 -23.10 -10.03 -1.64
CA ARG A 385 -23.01 -9.12 -2.80
C ARG A 385 -22.08 -7.93 -2.55
N MET A 386 -21.53 -7.81 -1.36
CA MET A 386 -20.48 -6.88 -1.00
C MET A 386 -19.28 -7.65 -0.46
N LEU A 387 -18.08 -7.29 -0.91
CA LEU A 387 -16.81 -7.79 -0.38
C LEU A 387 -16.08 -6.63 0.29
N VAL A 388 -15.86 -6.70 1.60
CA VAL A 388 -15.22 -5.61 2.35
C VAL A 388 -13.73 -5.88 2.52
N LEU A 389 -12.90 -4.87 2.25
CA LEU A 389 -11.48 -4.89 2.58
C LEU A 389 -11.30 -4.32 3.99
N ASP A 390 -10.94 -5.16 4.98
CA ASP A 390 -10.56 -4.67 6.31
C ASP A 390 -9.14 -4.10 6.25
N LEU A 391 -9.07 -2.83 5.85
CA LEU A 391 -7.94 -2.26 5.14
C LEU A 391 -6.63 -2.21 5.95
N GLN A 392 -6.70 -2.12 7.28
CA GLN A 392 -5.55 -2.05 8.18
C GLN A 392 -5.73 -3.02 9.36
N SER A 393 -5.95 -4.30 9.05
CA SER A 393 -6.27 -5.33 10.04
C SER A 393 -5.11 -5.63 10.99
N GLU A 394 -3.87 -5.32 10.61
CA GLU A 394 -2.67 -5.55 11.42
C GLU A 394 -2.56 -4.61 12.63
N GLN A 395 -3.27 -3.47 12.60
CA GLN A 395 -3.22 -2.45 13.66
C GLN A 395 -4.60 -2.02 14.15
N TYR A 396 -5.58 -1.84 13.25
CA TYR A 396 -6.94 -1.38 13.57
C TYR A 396 -8.01 -2.25 12.92
N PRO A 397 -8.08 -3.56 13.23
CA PRO A 397 -9.10 -4.44 12.67
C PRO A 397 -10.51 -3.92 12.98
N GLN A 398 -11.35 -3.82 11.95
CA GLN A 398 -12.74 -3.37 12.11
C GLN A 398 -13.73 -4.53 12.14
N TYR A 399 -13.40 -5.71 11.59
CA TYR A 399 -14.30 -6.87 11.50
C TYR A 399 -14.96 -7.24 12.84
N GLY A 400 -14.24 -7.15 13.96
CA GLY A 400 -14.78 -7.44 15.29
C GLY A 400 -15.83 -6.41 15.73
N ARG A 401 -15.55 -5.12 15.52
CA ARG A 401 -16.44 -4.00 15.86
C ARG A 401 -17.70 -3.99 14.98
N THR A 402 -17.56 -4.34 13.71
CA THR A 402 -18.65 -4.34 12.74
C THR A 402 -19.50 -5.61 12.77
N ALA A 403 -19.24 -6.52 13.71
CA ALA A 403 -19.86 -7.85 13.80
C ALA A 403 -19.76 -8.59 12.46
N SER A 404 -18.53 -8.73 11.97
CA SER A 404 -18.20 -9.29 10.66
C SER A 404 -18.88 -8.53 9.52
N TYR A 405 -18.77 -7.20 9.54
CA TYR A 405 -19.40 -6.31 8.54
C TYR A 405 -20.89 -6.56 8.34
N ALA A 406 -21.62 -6.72 9.44
CA ALA A 406 -23.04 -7.07 9.46
C ALA A 406 -23.37 -8.35 8.66
N GLY A 407 -22.43 -9.30 8.62
CA GLY A 407 -22.53 -10.57 7.90
C GLY A 407 -21.97 -10.54 6.48
N GLN A 408 -21.49 -9.41 5.97
CA GLN A 408 -20.87 -9.36 4.65
C GLN A 408 -19.49 -10.03 4.66
N PRO A 409 -19.11 -10.73 3.58
CA PRO A 409 -17.76 -11.29 3.42
C PRO A 409 -16.67 -10.21 3.49
N PHE A 410 -15.52 -10.53 4.08
CA PHE A 410 -14.39 -9.61 4.12
C PHE A 410 -13.04 -10.28 3.90
N ILE A 411 -12.05 -9.46 3.50
CA ILE A 411 -10.64 -9.83 3.38
C ILE A 411 -9.86 -9.15 4.50
N TRP A 412 -9.05 -9.93 5.21
CA TRP A 412 -8.09 -9.40 6.18
C TRP A 412 -6.92 -8.77 5.41
N CYS A 413 -6.73 -7.46 5.51
CA CYS A 413 -5.66 -6.78 4.77
C CYS A 413 -4.60 -6.21 5.70
N MET A 414 -3.32 -6.39 5.34
CA MET A 414 -2.21 -5.65 5.91
C MET A 414 -1.99 -4.36 5.10
N LEU A 415 -2.23 -3.20 5.72
CA LEU A 415 -1.91 -1.94 5.06
C LEU A 415 -0.41 -1.67 5.10
N SER A 416 0.19 -1.72 6.30
CA SER A 416 1.61 -1.47 6.60
C SER A 416 2.11 -0.05 6.25
N ASN A 417 1.95 0.39 5.00
CA ASN A 417 2.59 1.59 4.47
C ASN A 417 1.58 2.72 4.17
N PHE A 418 1.98 3.94 4.51
CA PHE A 418 1.29 5.18 4.19
C PHE A 418 2.21 6.11 3.38
N GLY A 419 1.69 6.72 2.32
CA GLY A 419 2.40 7.68 1.48
C GLY A 419 3.55 7.11 0.64
N GLY A 420 3.78 5.79 0.63
CA GLY A 420 5.01 5.22 0.08
C GLY A 420 6.24 5.70 0.83
N THR A 421 6.13 5.92 2.14
CA THR A 421 7.23 6.43 2.97
C THR A 421 8.22 5.32 3.30
N LEU A 422 9.50 5.67 3.50
CA LEU A 422 10.55 4.74 3.90
C LEU A 422 10.75 4.75 5.42
N GLY A 423 11.28 3.65 5.95
CA GLY A 423 11.54 3.42 7.37
C GLY A 423 11.27 1.95 7.71
N MET A 424 12.16 1.29 8.46
CA MET A 424 11.93 -0.11 8.84
C MET A 424 10.87 -0.19 9.94
N LEU A 425 9.69 -0.70 9.58
CA LEU A 425 8.52 -0.82 10.43
C LEU A 425 7.72 -2.04 10.01
N GLY A 426 7.26 -2.83 10.98
CA GLY A 426 6.30 -3.90 10.75
C GLY A 426 5.73 -4.45 12.04
N SER A 427 4.59 -5.14 11.91
CA SER A 427 3.86 -5.77 13.02
C SER A 427 3.72 -7.28 12.77
N VAL A 428 4.83 -7.99 12.53
CA VAL A 428 4.80 -9.41 12.10
C VAL A 428 4.01 -10.28 13.08
N GLY A 429 4.18 -10.07 14.39
CA GLY A 429 3.41 -10.78 15.41
C GLY A 429 1.88 -10.56 15.31
N ASN A 430 1.45 -9.34 14.97
CA ASN A 430 0.02 -9.04 14.77
C ASN A 430 -0.52 -9.62 13.46
N VAL A 431 0.28 -9.60 12.39
CA VAL A 431 -0.09 -10.25 11.12
C VAL A 431 -0.25 -11.76 11.32
N PHE A 432 0.76 -12.38 11.95
CA PHE A 432 0.80 -13.81 12.18
C PHE A 432 -0.37 -14.31 13.04
N ARG A 433 -0.60 -13.68 14.21
CA ARG A 433 -1.74 -14.02 15.08
C ARG A 433 -3.07 -13.63 14.44
N GLY A 434 -3.17 -12.40 13.91
CA GLY A 434 -4.42 -11.84 13.43
C GLY A 434 -5.05 -12.64 12.30
N ILE A 435 -4.25 -13.10 11.33
CA ILE A 435 -4.75 -13.96 10.24
C ILE A 435 -5.23 -15.31 10.79
N ARG A 436 -4.45 -15.96 11.66
CA ARG A 436 -4.78 -17.28 12.22
C ARG A 436 -6.03 -17.24 13.09
N GLU A 437 -6.07 -16.33 14.06
CA GLU A 437 -7.20 -16.19 14.99
C GLU A 437 -8.50 -15.84 14.26
N THR A 438 -8.43 -15.03 13.20
CA THR A 438 -9.61 -14.69 12.39
C THR A 438 -10.08 -15.89 11.57
N ARG A 439 -9.15 -16.66 10.99
CA ARG A 439 -9.45 -17.86 10.20
C ARG A 439 -10.03 -18.99 11.04
N ASP A 440 -9.51 -19.20 12.25
CA ASP A 440 -9.93 -20.28 13.14
C ASP A 440 -11.31 -20.01 13.78
N ASN A 441 -11.83 -18.79 13.64
CA ASN A 441 -13.12 -18.40 14.19
C ASN A 441 -14.24 -18.45 13.12
N SER A 442 -15.01 -19.54 13.14
CA SER A 442 -16.13 -19.79 12.21
C SER A 442 -17.31 -18.83 12.32
N THR A 443 -17.31 -17.89 13.29
CA THR A 443 -18.33 -16.83 13.37
C THR A 443 -18.02 -15.64 12.46
N TYR A 444 -16.80 -15.55 11.95
CA TYR A 444 -16.39 -14.53 10.98
C TYR A 444 -16.65 -14.99 9.54
N THR A 445 -16.95 -14.02 8.69
CA THR A 445 -17.16 -14.16 7.24
C THR A 445 -15.87 -13.89 6.47
N LEU A 446 -14.74 -14.33 7.01
CA LEU A 446 -13.43 -14.17 6.38
C LEU A 446 -13.40 -14.96 5.07
N LEU A 447 -12.97 -14.32 3.98
CA LEU A 447 -12.86 -14.93 2.67
C LEU A 447 -11.42 -15.01 2.15
N GLY A 448 -10.51 -14.24 2.76
CA GLY A 448 -9.15 -14.17 2.25
C GLY A 448 -8.20 -13.28 3.02
N THR A 449 -6.98 -13.24 2.53
CA THR A 449 -5.88 -12.41 3.04
C THR A 449 -5.44 -11.44 1.93
N GLY A 450 -5.00 -10.24 2.28
CA GLY A 450 -4.50 -9.30 1.30
C GLY A 450 -3.49 -8.30 1.83
N ILE A 451 -2.90 -7.56 0.90
CA ILE A 451 -1.99 -6.45 1.18
C ILE A 451 -2.48 -5.17 0.49
N THR A 452 -2.56 -4.09 1.25
CA THR A 452 -3.17 -2.81 0.86
C THR A 452 -2.24 -1.61 1.10
N PRO A 453 -0.93 -1.69 0.79
CA PRO A 453 -0.03 -0.57 1.02
C PRO A 453 -0.40 0.65 0.19
N GLU A 454 -0.34 1.85 0.77
CA GLU A 454 -0.50 3.08 -0.03
C GLU A 454 0.64 3.26 -1.02
N GLY A 455 1.84 2.74 -0.73
CA GLY A 455 2.95 2.68 -1.67
C GLY A 455 3.88 1.49 -1.40
N ILE A 456 4.50 0.99 -2.45
CA ILE A 456 5.37 -0.20 -2.42
C ILE A 456 6.87 0.16 -2.49
N ASN A 457 7.73 -0.84 -2.70
CA ASN A 457 9.20 -0.74 -2.75
C ASN A 457 9.84 -0.40 -1.39
N GLN A 458 9.28 -0.97 -0.33
CA GLN A 458 9.81 -0.92 1.04
C GLN A 458 9.36 -2.17 1.81
N ASN A 459 10.10 -2.55 2.85
CA ASN A 459 9.75 -3.63 3.79
C ASN A 459 9.21 -4.92 3.14
N TYR A 460 9.81 -5.33 2.02
CA TYR A 460 9.30 -6.40 1.14
C TYR A 460 8.98 -7.70 1.90
N ALA A 461 9.83 -8.08 2.86
CA ALA A 461 9.64 -9.27 3.70
C ALA A 461 8.25 -9.34 4.36
N LEU A 462 7.68 -8.20 4.77
CA LEU A 462 6.35 -8.16 5.39
C LEU A 462 5.24 -8.53 4.41
N TYR A 463 5.35 -8.03 3.18
CA TYR A 463 4.37 -8.26 2.14
C TYR A 463 4.38 -9.72 1.69
N GLU A 464 5.58 -10.26 1.46
CA GLU A 464 5.72 -11.68 1.13
C GLU A 464 5.26 -12.58 2.29
N PHE A 465 5.55 -12.23 3.54
CA PHE A 465 5.06 -12.96 4.71
C PHE A 465 3.52 -13.00 4.78
N ALA A 466 2.86 -11.83 4.64
CA ALA A 466 1.40 -11.75 4.68
C ALA A 466 0.74 -12.53 3.52
N LEU A 467 1.34 -12.50 2.33
CA LEU A 467 0.87 -13.26 1.18
C LEU A 467 1.11 -14.77 1.34
N GLU A 468 2.25 -15.16 1.93
CA GLU A 468 2.55 -16.56 2.22
C GLU A 468 1.56 -17.14 3.25
N MET A 469 1.16 -16.37 4.27
CA MET A 469 0.09 -16.74 5.20
C MET A 469 -1.26 -16.99 4.49
N GLY A 470 -1.46 -16.40 3.31
CA GLY A 470 -2.63 -16.64 2.45
C GLY A 470 -2.63 -18.00 1.76
N TRP A 471 -1.44 -18.57 1.52
CA TRP A 471 -1.21 -19.82 0.76
C TRP A 471 -0.77 -21.01 1.61
N ASN A 472 -0.10 -20.76 2.73
CA ASN A 472 0.48 -21.80 3.57
C ASN A 472 -0.29 -21.90 4.90
N ALA A 473 -1.15 -22.92 5.01
CA ALA A 473 -1.89 -23.20 6.25
C ALA A 473 -0.99 -23.70 7.39
N GLU A 474 0.16 -24.30 7.05
CA GLU A 474 1.08 -24.95 7.98
C GLU A 474 2.19 -24.02 8.48
N LEU A 475 2.19 -22.73 8.09
CA LEU A 475 3.17 -21.77 8.59
C LEU A 475 2.98 -21.56 10.11
N ASP A 476 3.92 -22.09 10.89
CA ASP A 476 3.87 -22.14 12.36
C ASP A 476 4.90 -21.24 13.05
N SER A 477 5.97 -20.85 12.36
CA SER A 477 7.07 -20.06 12.91
C SER A 477 7.48 -18.90 11.99
N ALA A 478 7.22 -17.68 12.45
CA ALA A 478 7.74 -16.48 11.81
C ALA A 478 9.28 -16.43 11.82
N GLU A 479 9.92 -16.88 12.91
CA GLU A 479 11.39 -16.89 13.02
C GLU A 479 12.03 -17.82 11.99
N GLN A 480 11.46 -19.02 11.81
CA GLN A 480 11.92 -19.95 10.78
C GLN A 480 11.69 -19.37 9.38
N TRP A 481 10.51 -18.79 9.12
CA TRP A 481 10.21 -18.19 7.83
C TRP A 481 11.19 -17.06 7.48
N PHE A 482 11.50 -16.16 8.43
CA PHE A 482 12.45 -15.07 8.22
C PHE A 482 13.89 -15.56 8.04
N SER A 483 14.26 -16.66 8.71
CA SER A 483 15.56 -17.31 8.50
C SER A 483 15.68 -17.88 7.09
N GLU A 484 14.66 -18.62 6.63
CA GLU A 484 14.62 -19.15 5.26
C GLU A 484 14.54 -18.05 4.21
N TYR A 485 13.87 -16.94 4.54
CA TYR A 485 13.77 -15.76 3.69
C TYR A 485 15.16 -15.15 3.46
N ALA A 486 15.97 -14.99 4.51
CA ALA A 486 17.33 -14.50 4.39
C ALA A 486 18.19 -15.38 3.46
N VAL A 487 18.10 -16.70 3.62
CA VAL A 487 18.83 -17.67 2.78
C VAL A 487 18.45 -17.53 1.32
N ALA A 488 17.15 -17.56 0.99
CA ALA A 488 16.69 -17.45 -0.40
C ALA A 488 16.97 -16.07 -1.01
N ARG A 489 16.85 -15.02 -0.21
CA ARG A 489 17.10 -13.64 -0.63
C ARG A 489 18.56 -13.41 -1.01
N TYR A 490 19.49 -13.97 -0.25
CA TYR A 490 20.93 -13.76 -0.50
C TYR A 490 21.58 -14.90 -1.30
N GLY A 491 20.90 -16.04 -1.42
CA GLY A 491 21.43 -17.23 -2.10
C GLY A 491 22.61 -17.85 -1.36
N ASN A 492 22.62 -17.75 -0.03
CA ASN A 492 23.68 -18.28 0.82
C ASN A 492 23.05 -18.94 2.04
N ASP A 493 23.30 -20.24 2.21
CA ASP A 493 22.86 -21.07 3.32
C ASP A 493 24.02 -21.49 4.25
N SER A 494 25.26 -21.14 3.90
CA SER A 494 26.48 -21.51 4.62
C SER A 494 26.86 -20.53 5.74
N ASP A 495 26.32 -19.31 5.71
CA ASP A 495 26.65 -18.24 6.64
C ASP A 495 25.43 -17.77 7.42
N GLU A 496 25.39 -18.15 8.71
CA GLU A 496 24.24 -17.88 9.58
C GLU A 496 24.06 -16.42 9.97
N ARG A 497 25.04 -15.53 9.71
CA ARG A 497 24.97 -14.13 10.14
C ARG A 497 23.78 -13.40 9.53
N ALA A 498 23.44 -13.71 8.28
CA ALA A 498 22.27 -13.13 7.62
C ALA A 498 20.95 -13.56 8.30
N GLN A 499 20.78 -14.86 8.60
CA GLN A 499 19.60 -15.36 9.31
C GLN A 499 19.48 -14.74 10.71
N GLN A 500 20.59 -14.64 11.43
CA GLN A 500 20.64 -14.02 12.75
C GLN A 500 20.26 -12.53 12.68
N ALA A 501 20.76 -11.78 11.69
CA ALA A 501 20.39 -10.39 11.45
C ALA A 501 18.89 -10.22 11.20
N TRP A 502 18.30 -11.05 10.35
CA TRP A 502 16.86 -11.00 10.05
C TRP A 502 15.99 -11.36 11.26
N ASN A 503 16.41 -12.31 12.10
CA ASN A 503 15.71 -12.59 13.36
C ASN A 503 15.82 -11.43 14.36
N ILE A 504 16.93 -10.70 14.37
CA ILE A 504 17.05 -9.44 15.14
C ILE A 504 16.09 -8.38 14.59
N PHE A 505 15.99 -8.21 13.27
CA PHE A 505 15.04 -7.28 12.67
C PHE A 505 13.59 -7.66 12.98
N LEU A 506 13.27 -8.95 12.92
CA LEU A 506 11.97 -9.52 13.33
C LEU A 506 11.60 -9.09 14.76
N ARG A 507 12.55 -9.17 15.70
CA ARG A 507 12.35 -8.84 17.13
C ARG A 507 12.47 -7.35 17.47
N THR A 508 12.84 -6.51 16.51
CA THR A 508 13.04 -5.06 16.69
C THR A 508 12.11 -4.24 15.80
N VAL A 509 12.58 -3.81 14.62
CA VAL A 509 11.85 -2.99 13.64
C VAL A 509 10.54 -3.63 13.17
N TYR A 510 10.44 -4.95 13.17
CA TYR A 510 9.25 -5.68 12.74
C TYR A 510 8.39 -6.22 13.89
N ALA A 511 8.70 -5.82 15.13
CA ALA A 511 7.97 -6.18 16.36
C ALA A 511 7.05 -5.07 16.89
N PHE A 512 6.49 -4.23 16.02
CA PHE A 512 5.60 -3.15 16.45
C PHE A 512 4.22 -3.68 16.85
N GLU A 513 3.80 -3.47 18.10
CA GLU A 513 2.48 -3.86 18.63
C GLU A 513 1.61 -2.66 19.06
N GLY A 514 2.04 -1.43 18.77
CA GLY A 514 1.39 -0.21 19.25
C GLY A 514 0.21 0.28 18.41
N LEU A 515 -0.53 1.24 18.97
CA LEU A 515 -1.61 1.99 18.28
C LEU A 515 -1.15 3.40 17.90
N GLU A 516 0.16 3.67 17.95
CA GLU A 516 0.70 4.93 17.48
C GLU A 516 0.65 5.00 15.95
N LEU A 517 0.31 6.18 15.43
CA LEU A 517 0.24 6.41 13.98
C LEU A 517 1.65 6.53 13.39
N MET A 518 2.20 5.39 12.98
CA MET A 518 3.50 5.29 12.31
C MET A 518 3.33 5.61 10.82
N ARG A 519 3.74 6.81 10.39
CA ARG A 519 3.48 7.34 9.03
C ARG A 519 4.76 7.74 8.29
N GLY A 520 5.87 7.05 8.57
CA GLY A 520 7.18 7.29 7.93
C GLY A 520 7.70 8.73 8.02
N LYS A 521 7.23 9.49 9.03
CA LYS A 521 7.76 10.78 9.41
C LYS A 521 8.67 10.53 10.60
N TYR A 522 9.95 10.80 10.47
CA TYR A 522 10.99 10.75 11.51
C TYR A 522 11.56 12.14 11.71
N THR A 523 12.56 12.34 12.56
CA THR A 523 13.02 13.71 12.84
C THR A 523 13.51 14.38 11.58
N PHE A 524 14.45 13.76 10.86
CA PHE A 524 15.13 14.46 9.77
C PHE A 524 14.25 14.72 8.54
N ASN A 525 13.29 13.83 8.25
CA ASN A 525 12.45 13.87 7.05
C ASN A 525 11.06 14.48 7.26
N ARG A 526 10.84 15.19 8.38
CA ARG A 526 9.68 16.07 8.58
C ARG A 526 10.14 17.51 8.68
N ARG A 527 9.22 18.45 8.45
CA ARG A 527 9.50 19.87 8.64
C ARG A 527 10.07 20.13 10.07
N PRO A 528 11.27 20.74 10.18
CA PRO A 528 11.92 20.98 11.46
C PRO A 528 11.04 21.75 12.46
N SER A 529 11.15 21.39 13.73
CA SER A 529 10.42 22.04 14.83
C SER A 529 11.14 21.82 16.16
N SER A 530 10.99 22.75 17.09
CA SER A 530 11.44 22.62 18.48
C SER A 530 10.61 21.62 19.31
N LYS A 531 9.54 21.05 18.72
CA LYS A 531 8.53 20.22 19.39
C LYS A 531 8.48 18.77 18.93
N ILE A 532 9.46 18.33 18.12
CA ILE A 532 9.54 16.93 17.71
C ILE A 532 9.87 16.10 18.96
N ARG A 533 9.25 14.93 19.10
CA ARG A 533 9.48 13.99 20.19
C ARG A 533 9.73 12.61 19.59
N PRO A 534 10.94 12.33 19.10
CA PRO A 534 11.26 11.02 18.58
C PRO A 534 11.24 9.99 19.71
N TRP A 535 10.90 8.75 19.36
CA TRP A 535 10.83 7.59 20.25
C TRP A 535 10.89 6.33 19.39
N THR A 536 11.17 5.19 20.02
CA THR A 536 11.14 3.88 19.36
C THR A 536 10.52 2.80 20.27
N TRP A 537 10.02 1.69 19.70
CA TRP A 537 9.41 0.58 20.44
C TRP A 537 10.38 -0.58 20.71
N TYR A 538 11.62 -0.49 20.24
CA TYR A 538 12.63 -1.53 20.37
C TYR A 538 13.96 -0.95 20.85
N ASP A 539 14.86 -1.85 21.25
CA ASP A 539 16.22 -1.48 21.65
C ASP A 539 17.09 -1.22 20.41
N VAL A 540 17.58 0.03 20.28
CA VAL A 540 18.42 0.46 19.15
C VAL A 540 19.75 -0.29 19.12
N HIS A 541 20.31 -0.63 20.28
CA HIS A 541 21.57 -1.36 20.33
C HIS A 541 21.43 -2.77 19.75
N THR A 542 20.35 -3.49 20.11
CA THR A 542 20.01 -4.79 19.54
C THR A 542 19.80 -4.70 18.03
N PHE A 543 19.10 -3.67 17.53
CA PHE A 543 18.98 -3.44 16.08
C PHE A 543 20.37 -3.28 15.41
N ASN A 544 21.24 -2.48 16.01
CA ASN A 544 22.60 -2.26 15.49
C ASN A 544 23.45 -3.54 15.47
N GLN A 545 23.25 -4.47 16.42
CA GLN A 545 23.89 -5.79 16.37
C GLN A 545 23.45 -6.60 15.14
N GLY A 546 22.18 -6.51 14.75
CA GLY A 546 21.69 -7.14 13.52
C GLY A 546 22.30 -6.51 12.26
N LEU A 547 22.42 -5.17 12.24
CA LEU A 547 23.11 -4.47 11.15
C LEU A 547 24.60 -4.85 11.07
N GLU A 548 25.29 -4.96 12.20
CA GLU A 548 26.69 -5.41 12.24
C GLU A 548 26.85 -6.80 11.63
N LEU A 549 25.99 -7.75 12.02
CA LEU A 549 25.99 -9.10 11.44
C LEU A 549 25.78 -9.08 9.93
N LEU A 550 24.85 -8.26 9.43
CA LEU A 550 24.59 -8.14 8.00
C LEU A 550 25.75 -7.49 7.25
N LEU A 551 26.42 -6.48 7.85
CA LEU A 551 27.62 -5.88 7.28
C LEU A 551 28.76 -6.89 7.21
N SER A 552 29.03 -7.65 8.28
CA SER A 552 30.06 -8.69 8.30
C SER A 552 29.75 -9.84 7.34
N PHE A 553 28.47 -10.20 7.17
CA PHE A 553 28.05 -11.11 6.10
C PHE A 553 28.44 -10.54 4.72
N ALA A 554 28.09 -9.28 4.45
CA ALA A 554 28.32 -8.67 3.14
C ALA A 554 29.79 -8.44 2.78
N GLU A 555 30.68 -8.33 3.77
CA GLU A 555 32.13 -8.19 3.56
C GLU A 555 32.83 -9.53 3.27
N GLU A 556 32.35 -10.62 3.86
CA GLU A 556 32.97 -11.94 3.74
C GLU A 556 32.30 -12.81 2.65
N ALA A 557 31.00 -12.61 2.40
CA ALA A 557 30.22 -13.33 1.41
C ALA A 557 29.93 -12.50 0.15
N SER A 558 29.51 -13.16 -0.94
CA SER A 558 29.07 -12.45 -2.15
C SER A 558 27.72 -11.78 -1.93
N CYS A 559 27.74 -10.48 -1.61
CA CYS A 559 26.54 -9.67 -1.41
C CYS A 559 25.87 -9.34 -2.76
N ASN A 560 24.78 -10.06 -3.07
CA ASN A 560 23.97 -9.84 -4.27
C ASN A 560 23.19 -8.50 -4.22
N GLN A 561 22.43 -8.18 -5.26
CA GLN A 561 21.67 -6.93 -5.34
C GLN A 561 20.66 -6.73 -4.20
N LEU A 562 20.03 -7.81 -3.72
CA LEU A 562 19.05 -7.76 -2.61
C LEU A 562 19.75 -7.51 -1.27
N CYS A 563 20.91 -8.15 -1.05
CA CYS A 563 21.79 -7.87 0.08
C CYS A 563 22.24 -6.40 0.10
N GLN A 564 22.62 -5.84 -1.05
CA GLN A 564 23.01 -4.43 -1.15
C GLN A 564 21.84 -3.48 -0.86
N TYR A 565 20.63 -3.79 -1.33
CA TYR A 565 19.43 -3.02 -0.99
C TYR A 565 19.18 -3.00 0.53
N ASP A 566 19.21 -4.16 1.17
CA ASP A 566 18.95 -4.27 2.62
C ASP A 566 20.03 -3.59 3.45
N LEU A 567 21.29 -3.67 3.03
CA LEU A 567 22.38 -2.93 3.67
C LEU A 567 22.14 -1.42 3.64
N VAL A 568 21.69 -0.87 2.50
CA VAL A 568 21.33 0.54 2.42
C VAL A 568 20.15 0.86 3.35
N ASP A 569 19.08 0.06 3.35
CA ASP A 569 17.90 0.36 4.17
C ASP A 569 18.18 0.23 5.68
N ALA A 570 18.89 -0.82 6.10
CA ALA A 570 19.24 -1.02 7.50
C ALA A 570 20.25 0.02 8.00
N THR A 571 21.22 0.40 7.18
CA THR A 571 22.16 1.48 7.52
C THR A 571 21.43 2.83 7.56
N ARG A 572 20.55 3.11 6.60
CA ARG A 572 19.67 4.30 6.61
C ARG A 572 18.83 4.35 7.89
N GLN A 573 18.30 3.21 8.34
CA GLN A 573 17.55 3.11 9.60
C GLN A 573 18.45 3.42 10.82
N CYS A 574 19.69 2.93 10.84
CA CYS A 574 20.68 3.28 11.88
C CYS A 574 20.94 4.80 11.91
N LEU A 575 21.20 5.43 10.75
CA LEU A 575 21.42 6.88 10.66
C LEU A 575 20.18 7.67 11.09
N GLN A 576 18.97 7.17 10.82
CA GLN A 576 17.74 7.77 11.30
C GLN A 576 17.66 7.77 12.84
N HIS A 577 18.03 6.67 13.51
CA HIS A 577 18.11 6.63 14.98
C HIS A 577 19.12 7.64 15.52
N THR A 578 20.28 7.72 14.89
CA THR A 578 21.31 8.68 15.29
C THR A 578 20.84 10.12 15.07
N ALA A 579 20.10 10.41 14.00
CA ALA A 579 19.49 11.73 13.79
C ALA A 579 18.48 12.07 14.90
N ASP A 580 17.63 11.12 15.29
CA ASP A 580 16.68 11.30 16.38
C ASP A 580 17.40 11.56 17.73
N ALA A 581 18.49 10.84 18.02
CA ALA A 581 19.31 11.02 19.23
C ALA A 581 20.07 12.36 19.24
N LEU A 582 20.65 12.76 18.09
CA LEU A 582 21.27 14.07 17.91
C LEU A 582 20.27 15.19 18.14
N TYR A 583 19.04 15.06 17.64
CA TYR A 583 17.99 16.04 17.86
C TYR A 583 17.64 16.20 19.35
N LEU A 584 17.51 15.09 20.09
CA LEU A 584 17.26 15.16 21.54
C LEU A 584 18.42 15.87 22.27
N THR A 585 19.65 15.62 21.84
CA THR A 585 20.88 16.19 22.41
C THR A 585 21.02 17.69 22.12
N LEU A 586 20.80 18.10 20.87
CA LEU A 586 20.87 19.52 20.48
C LEU A 586 19.72 20.31 21.11
N MET A 587 18.52 19.75 21.24
CA MET A 587 17.40 20.45 21.87
C MET A 587 17.57 20.58 23.39
N ASP A 588 18.26 19.65 24.04
CA ASP A 588 18.66 19.80 25.45
C ASP A 588 19.71 20.91 25.61
N SER A 589 20.72 20.94 24.74
CA SER A 589 21.72 22.02 24.70
C SER A 589 21.06 23.39 24.48
N PHE A 590 20.09 23.48 23.57
CA PHE A 590 19.32 24.70 23.33
C PHE A 590 18.54 25.15 24.56
N LYS A 591 17.88 24.22 25.28
CA LYS A 591 17.15 24.53 26.53
C LYS A 591 18.08 25.04 27.63
N LYS A 592 19.28 24.45 27.74
CA LYS A 592 20.32 24.85 28.69
C LYS A 592 21.07 26.13 28.28
N ARG A 593 20.78 26.66 27.08
CA ARG A 593 21.49 27.76 26.43
C ARG A 593 23.00 27.52 26.28
N ASP A 594 23.41 26.28 26.11
CA ASP A 594 24.80 25.92 25.84
C ASP A 594 25.09 26.06 24.34
N LEU A 595 25.65 27.22 23.97
CA LEU A 595 25.95 27.57 22.58
C LEU A 595 27.02 26.65 21.97
N THR A 596 28.05 26.28 22.74
CA THR A 596 29.15 25.46 22.25
C THR A 596 28.66 24.05 21.93
N SER A 597 27.95 23.42 22.87
CA SER A 597 27.37 22.10 22.65
C SER A 597 26.29 22.13 21.56
N PHE A 598 25.47 23.17 21.50
CA PHE A 598 24.46 23.31 20.44
C PHE A 598 25.10 23.36 19.04
N ARG A 599 26.17 24.14 18.86
CA ARG A 599 26.88 24.25 17.57
C ARG A 599 27.50 22.93 17.15
N LEU A 600 28.18 22.24 18.07
CA LEU A 600 28.77 20.92 17.80
C LEU A 600 27.74 19.93 17.27
N HIS A 601 26.64 19.73 18.01
CA HIS A 601 25.61 18.76 17.62
C HIS A 601 24.80 19.21 16.40
N SER A 602 24.64 20.52 16.17
CA SER A 602 24.04 21.04 14.95
C SER A 602 24.88 20.73 13.71
N SER A 603 26.21 20.89 13.79
CA SER A 603 27.13 20.51 12.73
C SER A 603 27.11 19.00 12.46
N LEU A 604 27.10 18.18 13.52
CA LEU A 604 26.97 16.72 13.38
C LEU A 604 25.64 16.32 12.75
N PHE A 605 24.51 16.94 13.13
CA PHE A 605 23.21 16.64 12.53
C PHE A 605 23.18 16.95 11.03
N LEU A 606 23.76 18.08 10.60
CA LEU A 606 23.87 18.42 9.18
C LEU A 606 24.82 17.49 8.43
N GLN A 607 25.94 17.08 9.04
CA GLN A 607 26.88 16.12 8.46
C GLN A 607 26.21 14.74 8.29
N LEU A 608 25.42 14.30 9.27
CA LEU A 608 24.66 13.04 9.17
C LEU A 608 23.75 13.04 7.96
N LEU A 609 23.08 14.15 7.66
CA LEU A 609 22.23 14.25 6.48
C LEU A 609 23.03 14.19 5.18
N SER A 610 24.22 14.81 5.13
CA SER A 610 25.10 14.67 3.97
C SER A 610 25.60 13.24 3.79
N ASP A 611 25.97 12.57 4.88
CA ASP A 611 26.40 11.17 4.86
C ASP A 611 25.26 10.22 4.47
N LEU A 612 24.04 10.47 4.96
CA LEU A 612 22.84 9.75 4.57
C LEU A 612 22.59 9.86 3.06
N ASP A 613 22.73 11.06 2.48
CA ASP A 613 22.59 11.24 1.04
C ASP A 613 23.67 10.48 0.24
N VAL A 614 24.91 10.38 0.76
CA VAL A 614 25.98 9.57 0.16
C VAL A 614 25.63 8.09 0.19
N LEU A 615 25.15 7.56 1.31
CA LEU A 615 24.69 6.17 1.42
C LEU A 615 23.59 5.88 0.40
N LEU A 616 22.56 6.72 0.35
CA LEU A 616 21.41 6.51 -0.53
C LEU A 616 21.80 6.56 -2.02
N ARG A 617 22.89 7.24 -2.37
CA ARG A 617 23.41 7.28 -3.75
C ARG A 617 24.00 5.97 -4.24
N THR A 618 24.31 5.01 -3.37
CA THR A 618 24.99 3.78 -3.77
C THR A 618 24.04 2.73 -4.35
N ASN A 619 22.72 2.94 -4.29
CA ASN A 619 21.73 1.98 -4.77
C ASN A 619 20.58 2.68 -5.53
N GLU A 620 20.17 2.12 -6.66
CA GLU A 620 19.21 2.74 -7.58
C GLU A 620 17.82 2.95 -6.99
N HIS A 621 17.41 2.11 -6.02
CA HIS A 621 16.08 2.18 -5.39
C HIS A 621 15.94 3.35 -4.40
N PHE A 622 17.04 4.03 -4.10
CA PHE A 622 17.09 5.16 -3.17
C PHE A 622 17.42 6.48 -3.87
N LEU A 623 17.23 6.58 -5.19
CA LEU A 623 17.49 7.79 -5.97
C LEU A 623 16.22 8.57 -6.30
N LEU A 624 16.27 9.91 -6.21
CA LEU A 624 15.19 10.78 -6.69
C LEU A 624 15.10 10.82 -8.22
N GLY A 625 16.23 10.70 -8.92
CA GLY A 625 16.32 10.84 -10.38
C GLY A 625 15.36 9.93 -11.15
N PRO A 626 15.32 8.61 -10.88
CA PRO A 626 14.40 7.69 -11.56
C PRO A 626 12.94 8.12 -11.45
N TRP A 627 12.48 8.57 -10.27
CA TRP A 627 11.10 9.06 -10.09
C TRP A 627 10.78 10.26 -10.99
N LEU A 628 11.69 11.24 -11.04
CA LEU A 628 11.47 12.46 -11.82
C LEU A 628 11.59 12.21 -13.33
N GLU A 629 12.56 11.41 -13.78
CA GLU A 629 12.69 11.09 -15.20
C GLU A 629 11.55 10.18 -15.68
N SER A 630 11.04 9.27 -14.83
CA SER A 630 9.82 8.49 -15.15
C SER A 630 8.62 9.40 -15.37
N ALA A 631 8.40 10.42 -14.53
CA ALA A 631 7.30 11.36 -14.72
C ALA A 631 7.43 12.14 -16.05
N LYS A 632 8.65 12.59 -16.35
CA LYS A 632 8.96 13.34 -17.56
C LYS A 632 8.90 12.52 -18.84
N ALA A 633 9.07 11.19 -18.77
CA ALA A 633 8.98 10.30 -19.93
C ALA A 633 7.56 10.20 -20.52
N HIS A 634 6.53 10.62 -19.76
CA HIS A 634 5.14 10.66 -20.24
C HIS A 634 4.76 11.97 -20.94
N ALA A 635 5.70 12.91 -21.06
CA ALA A 635 5.45 14.20 -21.71
C ALA A 635 5.81 14.16 -23.20
N GLU A 636 4.97 14.75 -24.05
CA GLU A 636 5.26 14.97 -25.47
C GLU A 636 5.81 16.38 -25.72
N THR A 637 5.51 17.32 -24.82
CA THR A 637 5.93 18.72 -24.90
C THR A 637 6.77 19.16 -23.70
N THR A 638 7.55 20.24 -23.86
CA THR A 638 8.30 20.86 -22.76
C THR A 638 7.39 21.32 -21.62
N LEU A 639 6.17 21.78 -21.94
CA LEU A 639 5.19 22.21 -20.93
C LEU A 639 4.70 21.03 -20.09
N GLU A 640 4.36 19.92 -20.74
CA GLU A 640 4.01 18.67 -20.04
C GLU A 640 5.17 18.15 -19.19
N ARG A 641 6.40 18.23 -19.73
CA ARG A 641 7.60 17.78 -19.02
C ARG A 641 7.76 18.51 -17.69
N HIS A 642 7.65 19.85 -17.70
CA HIS A 642 7.70 20.65 -16.47
C HIS A 642 6.52 20.35 -15.53
N LYS A 643 5.32 20.14 -16.08
CA LYS A 643 4.12 19.85 -15.28
C LYS A 643 4.19 18.51 -14.57
N TYR A 644 4.63 17.45 -15.25
CA TYR A 644 4.75 16.12 -14.66
C TYR A 644 5.90 16.05 -13.66
N GLU A 645 7.01 16.75 -13.91
CA GLU A 645 8.06 16.92 -12.91
C GLU A 645 7.55 17.69 -11.67
N TYR A 646 6.79 18.77 -11.86
CA TYR A 646 6.16 19.50 -10.76
C TYR A 646 5.21 18.60 -9.95
N ASN A 647 4.34 17.84 -10.62
CA ASN A 647 3.44 16.87 -9.98
C ASN A 647 4.24 15.83 -9.15
N ALA A 648 5.30 15.27 -9.74
CA ALA A 648 6.15 14.28 -9.11
C ALA A 648 6.88 14.84 -7.87
N ARG A 649 7.37 16.08 -7.92
CA ARG A 649 8.04 16.75 -6.79
C ARG A 649 7.07 17.15 -5.69
N ILE A 650 5.94 17.77 -6.06
CA ILE A 650 5.02 18.31 -5.08
C ILE A 650 4.31 17.18 -4.31
N GLN A 651 3.97 16.06 -4.97
CA GLN A 651 3.36 14.90 -4.32
C GLN A 651 4.20 14.39 -3.13
N ILE A 652 5.51 14.24 -3.31
CA ILE A 652 6.43 13.71 -2.28
C ILE A 652 6.93 14.76 -1.28
N THR A 653 6.42 16.00 -1.34
CA THR A 653 6.84 17.12 -0.48
C THR A 653 5.64 17.86 0.13
N LEU A 654 5.17 18.93 -0.51
CA LEU A 654 4.11 19.82 0.00
C LEU A 654 2.70 19.22 -0.16
N TRP A 655 2.55 18.28 -1.10
CA TRP A 655 1.34 17.58 -1.51
C TRP A 655 0.29 18.47 -2.17
N GLY A 656 -0.03 19.61 -1.57
CA GLY A 656 -0.91 20.64 -2.12
C GLY A 656 -0.22 22.00 -2.27
N PRO A 657 -0.89 22.97 -2.91
CA PRO A 657 -0.29 24.24 -3.34
C PRO A 657 0.21 25.15 -2.20
N GLN A 658 -0.31 25.00 -0.98
CA GLN A 658 0.14 25.75 0.19
C GLN A 658 0.67 24.82 1.30
N GLY A 659 1.06 23.60 0.94
CA GLY A 659 1.52 22.62 1.92
C GLY A 659 0.37 22.04 2.75
N GLN A 660 -0.70 21.60 2.11
CA GLN A 660 -1.87 21.01 2.78
C GLN A 660 -1.51 19.76 3.59
N ILE A 661 -0.61 18.91 3.07
CA ILE A 661 -0.27 17.62 3.69
C ILE A 661 1.24 17.38 3.65
N VAL A 662 1.98 18.36 4.16
CA VAL A 662 3.46 18.40 4.11
C VAL A 662 4.09 17.10 4.63
N ASP A 663 5.04 16.60 3.85
CA ASP A 663 5.84 15.41 4.09
C ASP A 663 5.01 14.11 4.20
N TYR A 664 3.73 14.07 3.81
CA TYR A 664 2.92 12.85 3.91
C TYR A 664 3.50 11.70 3.08
N ALA A 665 3.87 11.97 1.84
CA ALA A 665 4.46 11.00 0.93
C ALA A 665 5.97 11.19 0.77
N ASN A 666 6.63 11.68 1.83
CA ASN A 666 8.06 11.94 1.82
C ASN A 666 8.87 10.68 1.47
N LYS A 667 10.04 10.87 0.88
CA LYS A 667 10.94 9.79 0.45
C LYS A 667 12.33 10.04 1.00
N GLN A 668 12.94 9.02 1.59
CA GLN A 668 14.33 9.08 2.03
C GLN A 668 15.25 8.71 0.86
N TRP A 669 15.33 9.59 -0.14
CA TRP A 669 16.11 9.39 -1.36
C TRP A 669 17.30 10.35 -1.45
N ALA A 670 18.37 9.90 -2.09
CA ALA A 670 19.44 10.77 -2.56
C ALA A 670 18.88 11.89 -3.44
N GLY A 671 19.39 13.10 -3.25
CA GLY A 671 18.83 14.33 -3.84
C GLY A 671 17.72 14.95 -3.00
N MET A 672 16.75 14.15 -2.53
CA MET A 672 15.75 14.63 -1.55
C MET A 672 16.43 15.00 -0.22
N VAL A 673 17.34 14.16 0.28
CA VAL A 673 18.10 14.46 1.50
C VAL A 673 18.97 15.69 1.30
N GLN A 674 19.77 15.73 0.24
CA GLN A 674 20.67 16.86 -0.03
C GLN A 674 19.97 18.21 -0.26
N ASP A 675 18.90 18.23 -1.08
CA ASP A 675 18.34 19.48 -1.60
C ASP A 675 16.97 19.85 -1.01
N PHE A 676 16.32 18.93 -0.27
CA PHE A 676 15.05 19.21 0.41
C PHE A 676 15.14 19.10 1.93
N PHE A 677 15.60 17.98 2.50
CA PHE A 677 15.63 17.83 3.97
C PHE A 677 16.74 18.64 4.63
N LEU A 678 17.98 18.51 4.13
CA LEU A 678 19.15 19.17 4.70
C LEU A 678 19.01 20.71 4.72
N PRO A 679 18.57 21.39 3.64
CA PRO A 679 18.44 22.84 3.66
C PRO A 679 17.36 23.32 4.64
N ARG A 680 16.28 22.56 4.85
CA ARG A 680 15.26 22.88 5.89
C ARG A 680 15.88 22.88 7.28
N TRP A 681 16.65 21.85 7.60
CA TRP A 681 17.36 21.75 8.88
C TRP A 681 18.43 22.82 9.04
N ARG A 682 19.14 23.18 7.97
CA ARG A 682 20.11 24.29 8.00
C ARG A 682 19.44 25.62 8.36
N VAL A 683 18.27 25.93 7.78
CA VAL A 683 17.51 27.13 8.14
C VAL A 683 17.08 27.08 9.61
N PHE A 684 16.49 25.97 10.06
CA PHE A 684 16.01 25.83 11.43
C PHE A 684 17.14 25.97 12.46
N LEU A 685 18.23 25.23 12.30
CA LEU A 685 19.35 25.25 13.23
C LEU A 685 20.07 26.60 13.24
N GLY A 686 20.15 27.29 12.09
CA GLY A 686 20.71 28.65 12.01
C GLY A 686 19.90 29.68 12.81
N GLU A 687 18.57 29.57 12.81
CA GLU A 687 17.69 30.46 13.58
C GLU A 687 17.81 30.19 15.10
N LEU A 688 17.96 28.92 15.49
CA LEU A 688 18.21 28.55 16.88
C LEU A 688 19.60 29.03 17.35
N ASP A 689 20.65 28.90 16.51
CA ASP A 689 21.98 29.42 16.80
C ASP A 689 21.95 30.94 17.03
N GLN A 690 21.32 31.68 16.13
CA GLN A 690 21.18 33.13 16.26
C GLN A 690 20.44 33.53 17.54
N ALA A 691 19.37 32.81 17.88
CA ALA A 691 18.64 33.04 19.13
C ALA A 691 19.52 32.76 20.37
N LEU A 692 20.38 31.73 20.34
CA LEU A 692 21.33 31.48 21.43
C LEU A 692 22.39 32.57 21.52
N ALA A 693 23.04 32.91 20.41
CA ALA A 693 24.13 33.88 20.35
C ALA A 693 23.72 35.30 20.78
N THR A 694 22.45 35.67 20.53
CA THR A 694 21.89 36.98 20.89
C THR A 694 21.11 36.97 22.21
N ASN A 695 21.07 35.83 22.91
CA ASN A 695 20.20 35.61 24.06
C ASN A 695 18.70 35.90 23.79
N GLY A 696 18.26 35.68 22.56
CA GLY A 696 16.89 35.89 22.08
C GLY A 696 15.99 34.66 22.20
N THR A 697 14.84 34.73 21.52
CA THR A 697 13.81 33.68 21.44
C THR A 697 13.51 33.31 19.99
N ILE A 698 13.09 32.07 19.75
CA ILE A 698 12.65 31.61 18.42
C ILE A 698 11.15 31.84 18.19
N ASN A 699 10.76 31.97 16.92
CA ASN A 699 9.36 31.96 16.50
C ASN A 699 9.16 30.84 15.46
N ASP A 700 8.62 29.70 15.91
CA ASP A 700 8.42 28.51 15.07
C ASP A 700 7.62 28.82 13.78
N LEU A 701 6.65 29.74 13.82
CA LEU A 701 5.85 30.11 12.65
C LEU A 701 6.68 30.88 11.62
N LYS A 702 7.50 31.85 12.06
CA LYS A 702 8.40 32.58 11.16
C LYS A 702 9.45 31.67 10.54
N ILE A 703 9.99 30.72 11.32
CA ILE A 703 10.96 29.75 10.81
C ILE A 703 10.30 28.83 9.78
N ARG A 704 9.09 28.34 10.06
CA ARG A 704 8.30 27.55 9.10
C ARG A 704 8.03 28.31 7.80
N ASP A 705 7.62 29.57 7.90
CA ASP A 705 7.33 30.40 6.72
C ASP A 705 8.61 30.68 5.91
N LYS A 706 9.74 30.88 6.60
CA LYS A 706 11.06 31.01 5.97
C LYS A 706 11.42 29.72 5.22
N ILE A 707 11.34 28.56 5.88
CA ILE A 707 11.57 27.24 5.27
C ILE A 707 10.69 27.04 4.04
N PHE A 708 9.39 27.33 4.14
CA PHE A 708 8.46 27.19 3.03
C PHE A 708 8.87 28.02 1.82
N ARG A 709 9.22 29.29 2.04
CA ARG A 709 9.57 30.23 0.95
C ARG A 709 10.96 30.02 0.37
N THR A 710 11.95 29.64 1.18
CA THR A 710 13.36 29.58 0.76
C THR A 710 13.84 28.19 0.41
N VAL A 711 13.08 27.14 0.75
CA VAL A 711 13.47 25.74 0.48
C VAL A 711 12.33 24.99 -0.22
N GLU A 712 11.16 24.91 0.41
CA GLU A 712 10.13 23.97 -0.05
C GLU A 712 9.49 24.38 -1.38
N LEU A 713 9.11 25.67 -1.52
CA LEU A 713 8.58 26.20 -2.78
C LEU A 713 9.61 26.18 -3.92
N PRO A 714 10.86 26.64 -3.72
CA PRO A 714 11.89 26.52 -4.76
C PRO A 714 12.10 25.08 -5.22
N PHE A 715 12.19 24.11 -4.30
CA PHE A 715 12.44 22.71 -4.65
C PHE A 715 11.38 22.13 -5.59
N VAL A 716 10.09 22.42 -5.36
CA VAL A 716 9.00 21.89 -6.19
C VAL A 716 8.93 22.54 -7.57
N SER A 717 9.39 23.78 -7.70
CA SER A 717 9.42 24.52 -8.97
C SER A 717 10.74 24.42 -9.73
N ASP A 718 11.76 23.79 -9.15
CA ASP A 718 13.07 23.58 -9.77
C ASP A 718 13.03 22.47 -10.85
N SER A 719 13.95 22.54 -11.79
CA SER A 719 14.19 21.57 -12.86
C SER A 719 15.57 20.90 -12.77
N LYS A 720 16.28 21.06 -11.63
CA LYS A 720 17.55 20.37 -11.35
C LYS A 720 17.45 18.88 -11.67
N HIS A 721 18.37 18.41 -12.51
CA HIS A 721 18.52 17.00 -12.83
C HIS A 721 19.22 16.25 -11.68
N TYR A 722 18.75 15.03 -11.42
CA TYR A 722 19.28 14.13 -10.41
C TYR A 722 19.72 12.82 -11.08
N ALA A 723 20.79 12.22 -10.56
CA ALA A 723 21.33 10.97 -11.10
C ALA A 723 20.27 9.86 -11.12
N THR A 724 20.20 9.13 -12.23
CA THR A 724 19.32 7.95 -12.42
C THR A 724 20.06 6.63 -12.25
N GLN A 725 21.36 6.69 -11.97
CA GLN A 725 22.22 5.53 -11.78
C GLN A 725 22.97 5.67 -10.46
N PRO A 726 23.20 4.56 -9.74
CA PRO A 726 23.90 4.58 -8.48
C PRO A 726 25.39 4.91 -8.68
N SER A 727 26.02 5.41 -7.61
CA SER A 727 27.45 5.72 -7.59
C SER A 727 28.04 5.41 -6.23
N GLY A 728 29.27 4.90 -6.22
CA GLY A 728 29.96 4.50 -4.99
C GLY A 728 29.86 2.99 -4.73
N ASP A 729 30.39 2.57 -3.58
CA ASP A 729 30.43 1.18 -3.14
C ASP A 729 29.51 1.04 -1.92
N THR A 730 28.43 0.26 -2.08
CA THR A 730 27.40 0.10 -1.04
C THR A 730 27.98 -0.46 0.26
N VAL A 731 28.70 -1.58 0.19
CA VAL A 731 29.18 -2.30 1.38
C VAL A 731 30.17 -1.42 2.15
N ARG A 732 31.16 -0.87 1.45
CA ARG A 732 32.20 -0.02 2.04
C ARG A 732 31.63 1.26 2.63
N THR A 733 30.69 1.90 1.91
CA THR A 733 30.03 3.13 2.39
C THR A 733 29.20 2.83 3.61
N ALA A 734 28.41 1.75 3.60
CA ALA A 734 27.60 1.33 4.74
C ALA A 734 28.45 1.05 5.97
N ARG A 735 29.55 0.27 5.84
CA ARG A 735 30.51 0.01 6.92
C ARG A 735 31.11 1.30 7.48
N THR A 736 31.64 2.16 6.61
CA THR A 736 32.29 3.42 7.03
C THR A 736 31.33 4.31 7.80
N LEU A 737 30.08 4.42 7.35
CA LEU A 737 29.08 5.26 8.00
C LEU A 737 28.55 4.63 9.28
N TYR A 738 28.39 3.30 9.33
CA TYR A 738 28.05 2.60 10.55
C TYR A 738 29.10 2.86 11.63
N GLU A 739 30.39 2.67 11.36
CA GLU A 739 31.48 2.92 12.32
C GLU A 739 31.49 4.37 12.80
N ARG A 740 31.43 5.33 11.86
CA ARG A 740 31.41 6.77 12.19
C ARG A 740 30.27 7.12 13.15
N TRP A 741 29.05 6.65 12.87
CA TRP A 741 27.86 7.08 13.57
C TRP A 741 27.50 6.23 14.79
N THR A 742 28.23 5.13 15.04
CA THR A 742 28.07 4.29 16.23
C THR A 742 29.26 4.36 17.19
N ASN A 743 30.48 4.59 16.69
CA ASN A 743 31.71 4.57 17.51
C ASN A 743 32.37 5.95 17.65
N ASP A 744 32.36 6.77 16.60
CA ASP A 744 33.17 8.02 16.54
C ASP A 744 32.39 9.29 16.94
N VAL A 745 31.15 9.16 17.39
CA VAL A 745 30.32 10.29 17.85
C VAL A 745 30.35 10.48 19.36
N PRO A 746 30.28 11.73 19.87
CA PRO A 746 30.11 12.00 21.28
C PRO A 746 28.85 11.32 21.85
N PRO A 747 28.80 11.02 23.16
CA PRO A 747 27.61 10.44 23.79
C PRO A 747 26.35 11.27 23.50
N LEU A 748 25.32 10.61 22.98
CA LEU A 748 24.03 11.22 22.63
C LEU A 748 22.95 10.83 23.64
N ASN A 749 21.93 11.67 23.75
CA ASN A 749 20.73 11.34 24.50
C ASN A 749 20.03 10.12 23.86
N PRO A 750 19.76 9.05 24.62
CA PRO A 750 19.12 7.86 24.07
C PRO A 750 17.68 8.15 23.65
N LEU A 751 17.19 7.38 22.68
CA LEU A 751 15.78 7.46 22.28
C LEU A 751 14.89 6.95 23.43
N PRO A 752 13.83 7.69 23.78
CA PRO A 752 12.82 7.18 24.68
C PRO A 752 12.18 5.92 24.09
N GLY A 753 11.93 4.94 24.95
CA GLY A 753 11.02 3.84 24.64
C GLY A 753 9.59 4.35 24.39
N SER A 754 8.70 3.46 23.94
CA SER A 754 7.31 3.81 23.58
C SER A 754 6.66 4.75 24.60
N PRO A 755 6.04 5.87 24.16
CA PRO A 755 5.30 6.81 25.00
C PRO A 755 4.00 6.19 25.50
N GLY A 756 4.07 5.05 26.17
CA GLY A 756 2.95 4.12 26.28
C GLY A 756 3.04 3.05 27.37
N ALA A 757 4.13 2.91 28.12
CA ALA A 757 4.06 2.21 29.41
C ALA A 757 3.45 3.15 30.48
N ARG A 758 2.21 3.64 30.25
CA ARG A 758 1.39 4.13 31.36
C ARG A 758 1.20 2.93 32.28
N ARG A 759 1.78 2.99 33.49
CA ARG A 759 1.35 2.14 34.62
C ARG A 759 -0.17 2.01 34.54
N LYS A 760 -0.69 0.77 34.49
CA LYS A 760 -2.13 0.49 34.53
C LYS A 760 -2.77 1.46 35.51
N PRO A 761 -3.70 2.34 35.09
CA PRO A 761 -4.48 3.11 36.04
C PRO A 761 -5.21 2.09 36.91
N GLU A 762 -5.06 2.19 38.23
CA GLU A 762 -5.97 1.52 39.16
C GLU A 762 -7.40 1.73 38.66
N LYS A 763 -8.18 0.65 38.66
CA LYS A 763 -9.58 0.59 38.23
C LYS A 763 -10.36 1.84 38.67
N ARG A 764 -10.44 2.85 37.82
CA ARG A 764 -11.49 3.87 37.93
C ARG A 764 -12.76 3.24 37.41
N ARG A 765 -13.65 2.90 38.34
CA ARG A 765 -15.03 2.49 38.08
C ARG A 765 -15.65 3.42 37.04
N ASN A 766 -16.00 2.86 35.88
CA ASN A 766 -16.87 3.51 34.89
C ASN A 766 -18.23 3.81 35.56
N LYS A 767 -18.54 5.10 35.71
CA LYS A 767 -19.89 5.59 36.01
C LYS A 767 -20.48 6.17 34.73
N TRP A 768 -20.89 5.31 33.79
CA TRP A 768 -21.82 5.66 32.70
C TRP A 768 -22.52 4.39 32.23
N TYR A 769 -23.42 3.90 33.08
CA TYR A 769 -24.62 3.16 32.71
C TYR A 769 -25.75 3.75 33.55
N ASN A 770 -26.55 4.59 32.89
CA ASN A 770 -27.97 4.82 33.12
C ASN A 770 -28.53 5.44 31.85
#